data_AF-A0A938UT15-F1
#
_entry.id   AF-A0A938UT15-F1
#
_cell.length_a   1.000
_cell.length_b   1.000
_cell.length_c   1.000
_cell.angle_alpha   90.00
_cell.angle_beta   90.00
_cell.angle_gamma   90.00
#
_symmetry.space_group_name_H-M   'P 1'
#
loop_
_entity.id
_entity.type
_entity.pdbx_description
1 polymer ?
#
loop_
_entity_poly.entity_id
_entity_poly.type
_entity_poly.pdbx_seq_one_letter_code
_entity_poly.pdbx_strand_id
1 'polypeptide(L)'
;MQRLRALSLSWLSAVVALACERSPEPWAREDAAGEFGASAAAAYNKTLDGAALQLDVPVADFAAVDLAGTESPAKPDAAVAPDADTAQAPDNPGAPDADGGNVPDPGSQGTDATAADSEPGGDAGPADASPWPAGNLAVVSAFSPDGKNIKLRFNKPLDTKSVGPVSDFILLENSQPKSGAITSVQVGADPLFLAINLSPAVAINPALTYVAQAKNLKAYDGAALDPTKNKAPVKRTVYVHILWHQHQPTYLDPIADQLTSPWVRKHAMKSYYDMAAILQDYPDVHLSINLTPVLLNQLIPYYLDRLGEKDASGKELYVDTVKNTVDEAKFLAKWKGKTDPWIDLLLEDTPDPKTATTKQIGLLYADPWSCVSTAPVLMNRFAAYAALRDKNPATLTKEDLAALKVWFEIAWMDPDFLHGKVKLPTGDSVDLTDVIAASAPQNASFSLKMPAGLDEAGRIAWYEKLANRLVAEQYKVCKAVIPIHKLLHYDPDANTGQIEIATTPFYHPILPLVQNTDLMAAGQPFDPKPSPAYGFPADAAAQVKRAVQYMESVFGFKPRGMWPGEGSVAEDVVQHFVNAGVLWVATDQQVMEKSGLYVGGAPVGPYQVDTDTKKPGEGGDGTGRLGTFFRNTNMSNDIGFKYQGLTGKEATDDLVGNVGAQAPKFGAPDRVITLILDGENAWETFAKEHDGKGFFHELYKRLEQLQQAGEIISVTGSEYIQGNPKRNVPAHPLEAMPQLEPLFPGSWIGGTFGIWIGESEENQAWQYLLQTRSDLAKSGLPQPDPLKPPPTNKKSLDGEIWYAFDEVYAAEGSDWFWWYGSDMTSPSNDDSPFDANFRLHLAGVYSHMNAALKLQGKPEIALPVFKPIIQANPQAPLGPLDPPPVLDGAFVPNESEWAAKGGFFFDSDTAGALANPDDWMATIYYGFGKFGSKAGFYLAVQHNFDLSAASNAALGLYLSHKKILNAATGQVQEDPATLKDRNGGPLAFKGKGAARELWVALNGGKATTEWRKWTATATSWPALASSPFGGVVAGPTKGGKLLEVFIPYEDLGIADGDPLEIQMIFSQAGKTVDTAPSLESKLLVEDPTAAIFVTFVCDARGPKAGNPPLNLYGDLCNLPAPDGKGIVYIAGNDPKLGMKAKWVPNKVALRDDGKEGDEKAGDGLWTLVLPFPKGSNLKYKYTSGKPENEGQWGCTEEFPLTERALDITKDPAKKKVKVTDIFADRPTPSGTPGPKTVIVLE
;
A
#
# COMPACT_ATOMS: atom_id res chain seq x y z
N MET A 1 -32.02 45.44 -28.68
CA MET A 1 -32.31 44.02 -28.39
C MET A 1 -33.83 43.72 -28.42
N GLN A 2 -34.49 43.77 -29.59
CA GLN A 2 -35.89 43.28 -29.69
C GLN A 2 -36.31 42.80 -31.10
N ARG A 3 -35.33 42.40 -31.94
CA ARG A 3 -35.56 41.81 -33.28
C ARG A 3 -34.65 40.59 -33.58
N LEU A 4 -34.21 39.87 -32.54
CA LEU A 4 -33.38 38.65 -32.63
C LEU A 4 -33.99 37.50 -31.78
N ARG A 5 -35.31 37.28 -31.89
CA ARG A 5 -36.05 36.21 -31.19
C ARG A 5 -37.10 35.51 -32.07
N ALA A 6 -36.95 35.53 -33.40
CA ALA A 6 -37.99 35.07 -34.33
C ALA A 6 -37.51 34.17 -35.50
N LEU A 7 -36.25 33.73 -35.52
CA LEU A 7 -35.67 32.94 -36.64
C LEU A 7 -34.68 31.87 -36.14
N SER A 8 -35.16 30.86 -35.41
CA SER A 8 -34.39 29.63 -35.12
C SER A 8 -35.23 28.43 -34.63
N LEU A 9 -36.54 28.40 -34.90
CA LEU A 9 -37.48 27.44 -34.26
C LEU A 9 -38.26 26.55 -35.26
N SER A 10 -37.75 26.39 -36.48
CA SER A 10 -38.42 25.63 -37.56
C SER A 10 -37.50 24.72 -38.39
N TRP A 11 -36.30 24.38 -37.90
CA TRP A 11 -35.35 23.50 -38.62
C TRP A 11 -34.84 22.28 -37.84
N LEU A 12 -35.12 22.16 -36.53
CA LEU A 12 -34.63 21.02 -35.73
C LEU A 12 -35.59 19.82 -35.65
N SER A 13 -36.86 19.97 -36.04
CA SER A 13 -37.90 18.94 -35.84
C SER A 13 -38.00 17.87 -36.94
N ALA A 14 -37.13 17.89 -37.96
CA ALA A 14 -37.26 17.05 -39.15
C ALA A 14 -36.18 15.98 -39.34
N VAL A 15 -35.08 16.00 -38.56
CA VAL A 15 -33.92 15.10 -38.77
C VAL A 15 -33.93 13.87 -37.85
N VAL A 16 -34.66 13.91 -36.74
CA VAL A 16 -34.66 12.85 -35.70
C VAL A 16 -35.58 11.66 -36.04
N ALA A 17 -36.24 11.67 -37.20
CA ALA A 17 -37.33 10.73 -37.53
C ALA A 17 -36.97 9.55 -38.47
N LEU A 18 -35.72 9.38 -38.89
CA LEU A 18 -35.33 8.32 -39.86
C LEU A 18 -33.93 7.73 -39.60
N ALA A 19 -33.77 6.95 -38.52
CA ALA A 19 -32.68 5.97 -38.36
C ALA A 19 -32.98 4.98 -37.22
N CYS A 20 -33.93 4.06 -37.41
CA CYS A 20 -34.16 2.97 -36.44
C CYS A 20 -34.73 1.72 -37.11
N GLU A 21 -33.86 0.80 -37.56
CA GLU A 21 -34.18 -0.62 -37.79
C GLU A 21 -32.88 -1.46 -37.69
N ARG A 22 -33.00 -2.75 -37.29
CA ARG A 22 -31.93 -3.54 -36.63
C ARG A 22 -31.21 -4.57 -37.53
N SER A 23 -29.91 -4.79 -37.29
CA SER A 23 -29.32 -6.14 -37.07
C SER A 23 -27.84 -6.09 -36.60
N PRO A 24 -27.29 -7.17 -36.00
CA PRO A 24 -26.03 -7.14 -35.24
C PRO A 24 -24.78 -7.67 -35.99
N GLU A 25 -23.66 -7.73 -35.26
CA GLU A 25 -22.28 -8.16 -35.60
C GLU A 25 -21.37 -7.07 -36.22
N PRO A 26 -20.05 -7.07 -35.92
CA PRO A 26 -19.18 -5.89 -36.02
C PRO A 26 -18.19 -5.93 -37.20
N TRP A 27 -17.27 -4.95 -37.23
CA TRP A 27 -16.13 -4.78 -38.14
C TRP A 27 -16.43 -4.71 -39.65
N ALA A 28 -16.68 -3.49 -40.15
CA ALA A 28 -16.13 -2.97 -41.41
C ALA A 28 -16.70 -1.58 -41.73
N ARG A 29 -15.83 -0.56 -41.86
CA ARG A 29 -15.82 0.39 -43.00
C ARG A 29 -14.76 1.47 -42.85
N GLU A 30 -13.83 1.48 -43.80
CA GLU A 30 -13.29 2.71 -44.37
C GLU A 30 -14.39 3.49 -45.13
N ASP A 31 -14.10 4.75 -45.45
CA ASP A 31 -14.80 5.58 -46.43
C ASP A 31 -16.29 5.96 -46.19
N ALA A 32 -16.49 6.94 -45.30
CA ALA A 32 -17.62 7.88 -45.38
C ALA A 32 -17.34 9.24 -44.68
N ALA A 33 -16.13 9.79 -44.79
CA ALA A 33 -15.75 11.08 -44.18
C ALA A 33 -15.58 12.21 -45.21
N GLY A 34 -16.64 12.47 -45.99
CA GLY A 34 -16.74 13.61 -46.91
C GLY A 34 -17.88 14.54 -46.51
N GLU A 35 -17.63 15.86 -46.54
CA GLU A 35 -18.64 16.93 -46.53
C GLU A 35 -19.47 17.21 -45.25
N PHE A 36 -18.92 17.08 -44.03
CA PHE A 36 -19.48 17.80 -42.85
C PHE A 36 -18.48 18.53 -41.93
N GLY A 37 -17.17 18.49 -42.22
CA GLY A 37 -16.13 19.14 -41.39
C GLY A 37 -15.75 20.58 -41.74
N ALA A 38 -16.36 21.20 -42.75
CA ALA A 38 -15.79 22.40 -43.41
C ALA A 38 -16.34 23.78 -42.96
N SER A 39 -17.36 23.84 -42.10
CA SER A 39 -18.02 25.11 -41.74
C SER A 39 -17.77 25.63 -40.31
N ALA A 40 -17.19 24.83 -39.41
CA ALA A 40 -16.85 25.26 -38.04
C ALA A 40 -15.47 25.94 -37.94
N ALA A 41 -14.49 25.50 -38.75
CA ALA A 41 -13.11 26.02 -38.70
C ALA A 41 -12.92 27.43 -39.30
N ALA A 42 -13.91 27.95 -40.03
CA ALA A 42 -13.80 29.21 -40.76
C ALA A 42 -14.16 30.48 -39.95
N ALA A 43 -14.68 30.33 -38.72
CA ALA A 43 -15.17 31.46 -37.90
C ALA A 43 -14.19 31.92 -36.80
N TYR A 44 -13.13 31.16 -36.51
CA TYR A 44 -12.21 31.45 -35.38
C TYR A 44 -10.89 32.14 -35.80
N ASN A 45 -10.47 32.00 -37.06
CA ASN A 45 -9.18 32.49 -37.56
C ASN A 45 -9.25 33.87 -38.26
N LYS A 46 -10.02 34.83 -37.74
CA LYS A 46 -10.10 36.15 -38.39
C LYS A 46 -10.34 37.38 -37.50
N THR A 47 -9.63 37.49 -36.38
CA THR A 47 -9.16 38.77 -35.81
C THR A 47 -8.14 38.49 -34.72
N LEU A 48 -6.84 38.67 -35.01
CA LEU A 48 -5.77 39.05 -34.07
C LEU A 48 -4.48 39.27 -34.88
N ASP A 49 -4.47 40.33 -35.69
CA ASP A 49 -3.24 40.95 -36.21
C ASP A 49 -3.01 42.23 -35.39
N GLY A 50 -1.75 42.50 -35.03
CA GLY A 50 -1.44 43.22 -33.79
C GLY A 50 -1.58 44.74 -33.78
N ALA A 51 -1.73 45.29 -32.57
CA ALA A 51 -1.28 46.63 -32.18
C ALA A 51 -1.06 46.67 -30.67
N ALA A 52 0.09 47.16 -30.22
CA ALA A 52 0.38 47.36 -28.80
C ALA A 52 -0.20 48.68 -28.28
N LEU A 53 -0.61 48.71 -27.00
CA LEU A 53 -0.82 49.94 -26.26
C LEU A 53 -0.64 49.70 -24.76
N GLN A 54 0.43 50.27 -24.20
CA GLN A 54 0.55 50.48 -22.76
C GLN A 54 -0.44 51.57 -22.32
N LEU A 55 -0.95 51.47 -21.10
CA LEU A 55 -1.38 52.64 -20.31
C LEU A 55 -1.25 52.31 -18.82
N ASP A 56 -1.05 53.36 -18.03
CA ASP A 56 -0.33 53.31 -16.75
C ASP A 56 -1.14 54.03 -15.65
N VAL A 57 -1.00 53.58 -14.38
CA VAL A 57 -1.46 54.20 -13.10
C VAL A 57 -2.95 54.60 -12.91
N PRO A 58 -3.46 54.84 -11.66
CA PRO A 58 -2.87 54.64 -10.33
C PRO A 58 -3.74 53.89 -9.28
N VAL A 59 -3.09 53.47 -8.19
CA VAL A 59 -3.71 53.14 -6.89
C VAL A 59 -4.02 54.43 -6.13
N ALA A 60 -5.14 54.47 -5.37
CA ALA A 60 -5.42 55.53 -4.40
C ALA A 60 -6.14 54.97 -3.16
N ASP A 61 -5.59 55.24 -1.97
CA ASP A 61 -6.21 54.95 -0.67
C ASP A 61 -7.47 55.79 -0.41
N PHE A 62 -8.37 55.32 0.46
CA PHE A 62 -8.91 56.15 1.54
C PHE A 62 -9.40 55.30 2.72
N ALA A 63 -9.28 55.85 3.93
CA ALA A 63 -9.43 55.15 5.21
C ALA A 63 -10.82 55.30 5.87
N ALA A 64 -10.96 54.64 7.03
CA ALA A 64 -12.15 54.49 7.85
C ALA A 64 -12.96 55.76 8.21
N VAL A 65 -14.27 55.56 8.41
CA VAL A 65 -15.11 56.37 9.31
C VAL A 65 -16.04 55.44 10.09
N ASP A 66 -16.07 55.61 11.41
CA ASP A 66 -16.99 54.99 12.38
C ASP A 66 -18.15 55.96 12.68
N LEU A 67 -19.39 55.45 12.82
CA LEU A 67 -20.51 56.17 13.44
C LEU A 67 -21.52 55.21 14.10
N ALA A 68 -21.79 55.48 15.37
CA ALA A 68 -22.67 54.70 16.26
C ALA A 68 -24.16 55.11 16.22
N GLY A 69 -25.02 54.33 16.90
CA GLY A 69 -26.43 54.68 17.18
C GLY A 69 -27.30 53.47 17.54
N THR A 70 -27.19 52.92 18.76
CA THR A 70 -28.18 53.08 19.85
C THR A 70 -29.60 52.54 19.61
N GLU A 71 -30.01 51.53 20.39
CA GLU A 71 -30.92 51.77 21.53
C GLU A 71 -31.05 50.55 22.47
N SER A 72 -31.20 50.83 23.78
CA SER A 72 -31.58 49.88 24.83
C SER A 72 -32.18 50.70 25.99
N PRO A 73 -33.35 50.31 26.52
CA PRO A 73 -33.44 49.97 27.96
C PRO A 73 -34.52 48.87 28.24
N ALA A 74 -34.71 48.25 29.41
CA ALA A 74 -34.05 48.28 30.72
C ALA A 74 -34.33 46.99 31.53
N LYS A 75 -33.58 46.80 32.62
CA LYS A 75 -33.77 45.87 33.78
C LYS A 75 -34.97 46.31 34.68
N PRO A 76 -35.37 45.68 35.84
CA PRO A 76 -34.52 44.91 36.78
C PRO A 76 -35.12 43.81 37.74
N ASP A 77 -34.20 43.17 38.49
CA ASP A 77 -34.28 42.53 39.83
C ASP A 77 -35.27 41.34 40.11
N ALA A 78 -35.10 40.44 41.10
CA ALA A 78 -34.14 40.25 42.22
C ALA A 78 -33.95 38.72 42.51
N ALA A 79 -32.76 38.15 42.81
CA ALA A 79 -32.04 38.06 44.11
C ALA A 79 -32.41 36.88 45.06
N VAL A 80 -31.40 36.44 45.85
CA VAL A 80 -31.39 35.61 47.10
C VAL A 80 -30.90 34.13 47.00
N ALA A 81 -30.01 33.77 47.95
CA ALA A 81 -29.44 32.44 48.30
C ALA A 81 -29.55 32.26 49.86
N PRO A 82 -28.88 31.33 50.60
CA PRO A 82 -28.05 30.14 50.28
C PRO A 82 -28.41 28.91 51.19
N ASP A 83 -27.40 28.05 51.49
CA ASP A 83 -27.29 27.06 52.62
C ASP A 83 -28.10 25.74 52.59
N ALA A 84 -27.64 24.58 53.12
CA ALA A 84 -26.30 24.11 53.56
C ALA A 84 -26.32 22.57 53.90
N ASP A 85 -25.13 21.93 53.98
CA ASP A 85 -24.72 20.80 54.87
C ASP A 85 -25.53 19.46 54.91
N THR A 86 -24.99 18.27 55.28
CA THR A 86 -23.64 17.80 55.73
C THR A 86 -23.41 16.30 55.41
N ALA A 87 -22.18 15.84 55.71
CA ALA A 87 -21.62 14.48 55.86
C ALA A 87 -22.51 13.40 56.59
N GLN A 88 -22.15 12.11 56.75
CA GLN A 88 -20.83 11.45 56.91
C GLN A 88 -20.95 9.88 56.83
N ALA A 89 -19.84 9.16 56.59
CA ALA A 89 -19.68 7.71 56.84
C ALA A 89 -19.23 7.45 58.32
N PRO A 90 -18.97 6.21 58.86
CA PRO A 90 -18.39 4.98 58.27
C PRO A 90 -19.25 3.71 58.61
N ASP A 91 -18.82 2.42 58.69
CA ASP A 91 -17.52 1.72 58.68
C ASP A 91 -17.64 0.21 58.30
N ASN A 92 -16.51 -0.52 58.28
CA ASN A 92 -16.34 -1.99 58.18
C ASN A 92 -16.18 -2.62 59.61
N PRO A 93 -15.96 -3.95 59.89
CA PRO A 93 -15.48 -5.06 59.04
C PRO A 93 -16.12 -6.47 59.25
N GLY A 94 -15.67 -7.48 58.47
CA GLY A 94 -15.63 -8.89 58.93
C GLY A 94 -15.91 -10.01 57.92
N ALA A 95 -14.90 -10.87 57.66
CA ALA A 95 -15.02 -12.22 57.06
C ALA A 95 -14.46 -13.24 58.09
N PRO A 96 -14.79 -14.56 58.04
CA PRO A 96 -14.18 -15.48 57.05
C PRO A 96 -15.02 -16.72 56.62
N ASP A 97 -14.53 -17.45 55.59
CA ASP A 97 -14.60 -18.91 55.25
C ASP A 97 -15.96 -19.70 55.35
N ALA A 98 -16.28 -20.74 54.55
CA ALA A 98 -15.52 -21.60 53.62
C ALA A 98 -16.40 -22.28 52.54
N ASP A 99 -15.75 -22.89 51.53
CA ASP A 99 -16.11 -24.08 50.73
C ASP A 99 -17.46 -24.27 50.00
N GLY A 100 -17.35 -24.42 48.67
CA GLY A 100 -17.73 -25.69 48.01
C GLY A 100 -18.89 -25.69 47.00
N GLY A 101 -18.66 -26.27 45.81
CA GLY A 101 -19.71 -26.99 45.06
C GLY A 101 -19.86 -26.72 43.55
N ASN A 102 -19.26 -27.61 42.75
CA ASN A 102 -19.37 -27.74 41.28
C ASN A 102 -20.76 -27.57 40.63
N VAL A 103 -20.70 -27.08 39.39
CA VAL A 103 -21.72 -27.24 38.32
C VAL A 103 -21.68 -28.66 37.75
N PRO A 104 -22.85 -29.24 37.36
CA PRO A 104 -22.92 -30.33 36.40
C PRO A 104 -23.67 -29.96 35.09
N ASP A 105 -23.03 -30.24 33.96
CA ASP A 105 -23.64 -30.63 32.67
C ASP A 105 -24.24 -32.08 32.84
N PRO A 106 -25.00 -32.72 31.91
CA PRO A 106 -25.27 -32.36 30.51
C PRO A 106 -26.71 -32.63 29.97
N GLY A 107 -26.92 -32.38 28.67
CA GLY A 107 -27.65 -33.36 27.84
C GLY A 107 -28.75 -32.89 26.88
N SER A 108 -28.35 -32.50 25.67
CA SER A 108 -28.95 -32.85 24.35
C SER A 108 -30.49 -32.93 24.16
N GLN A 109 -30.99 -32.26 23.10
CA GLN A 109 -31.40 -32.96 21.86
C GLN A 109 -31.67 -32.03 20.67
N GLY A 110 -31.13 -32.38 19.50
CA GLY A 110 -31.96 -32.58 18.30
C GLY A 110 -32.19 -31.44 17.30
N THR A 111 -31.27 -31.32 16.33
CA THR A 111 -31.55 -31.28 14.87
C THR A 111 -32.45 -30.19 14.25
N ASP A 112 -31.79 -29.30 13.50
CA ASP A 112 -31.89 -29.15 12.02
C ASP A 112 -32.29 -27.79 11.39
N ALA A 113 -31.50 -27.44 10.36
CA ALA A 113 -31.78 -26.65 9.15
C ALA A 113 -31.90 -25.10 9.20
N THR A 114 -30.85 -24.46 8.66
CA THR A 114 -30.88 -23.33 7.68
C THR A 114 -31.63 -22.02 7.98
N ALA A 115 -30.88 -20.98 8.38
CA ALA A 115 -31.09 -19.54 8.09
C ALA A 115 -29.78 -18.81 8.48
N ALA A 116 -29.13 -18.00 7.64
CA ALA A 116 -29.46 -16.60 7.34
C ALA A 116 -29.47 -15.71 8.60
N ASP A 117 -28.37 -15.01 8.86
CA ASP A 117 -28.30 -14.02 9.93
C ASP A 117 -29.26 -12.86 9.67
N SER A 118 -29.99 -12.49 10.72
CA SER A 118 -31.10 -11.55 10.70
C SER A 118 -30.69 -10.19 11.27
N GLU A 119 -31.26 -9.12 10.72
CA GLU A 119 -31.21 -7.79 11.33
C GLU A 119 -31.79 -7.82 12.77
N PRO A 120 -31.32 -6.96 13.69
CA PRO A 120 -31.82 -6.95 15.06
C PRO A 120 -33.25 -6.40 15.15
N GLY A 121 -34.17 -7.24 15.65
CA GLY A 121 -35.36 -6.77 16.39
C GLY A 121 -36.41 -5.98 15.62
N GLY A 122 -36.90 -6.50 14.50
CA GLY A 122 -38.13 -5.99 13.86
C GLY A 122 -39.39 -6.40 14.62
N ASP A 123 -40.22 -5.42 14.98
CA ASP A 123 -41.50 -5.62 15.68
C ASP A 123 -42.48 -6.45 14.83
N ALA A 124 -43.13 -7.46 15.43
CA ALA A 124 -43.90 -8.46 14.70
C ALA A 124 -45.32 -7.97 14.32
N GLY A 125 -45.40 -7.17 13.25
CA GLY A 125 -46.66 -6.89 12.56
C GLY A 125 -47.29 -8.14 11.93
N PRO A 126 -48.61 -8.14 11.65
CA PRO A 126 -49.30 -9.31 11.10
C PRO A 126 -48.84 -9.64 9.68
N ALA A 127 -48.89 -10.91 9.31
CA ALA A 127 -48.36 -11.41 8.03
C ALA A 127 -49.04 -10.78 6.80
N ASP A 128 -48.28 -10.00 6.03
CA ASP A 128 -48.67 -9.52 4.71
C ASP A 128 -48.74 -10.66 3.70
N ALA A 129 -49.93 -11.25 3.56
CA ALA A 129 -50.25 -12.10 2.42
C ALA A 129 -50.21 -11.26 1.13
N SER A 130 -49.21 -11.49 0.28
CA SER A 130 -49.15 -10.91 -1.06
C SER A 130 -50.47 -11.24 -1.81
N PRO A 131 -51.20 -10.24 -2.37
CA PRO A 131 -52.50 -10.51 -2.98
C PRO A 131 -52.48 -11.30 -4.31
N TRP A 132 -51.32 -11.84 -4.73
CA TRP A 132 -51.08 -12.24 -6.13
C TRP A 132 -50.32 -13.56 -6.30
N PRO A 133 -50.77 -14.47 -7.20
CA PRO A 133 -50.02 -15.65 -7.62
C PRO A 133 -48.82 -15.34 -8.55
N ALA A 134 -48.00 -16.36 -8.79
CA ALA A 134 -46.59 -16.26 -9.22
C ALA A 134 -46.27 -15.67 -10.61
N GLY A 135 -45.10 -15.01 -10.65
CA GLY A 135 -44.31 -14.59 -11.82
C GLY A 135 -43.55 -13.29 -11.50
N ASN A 136 -42.48 -12.87 -12.18
CA ASN A 136 -41.29 -13.56 -12.68
C ASN A 136 -40.19 -12.48 -12.84
N LEU A 137 -38.91 -12.83 -12.64
CA LEU A 137 -37.72 -11.94 -12.53
C LEU A 137 -37.58 -11.21 -11.18
N ALA A 138 -36.35 -11.15 -10.67
CA ALA A 138 -36.05 -10.55 -9.36
C ALA A 138 -35.81 -9.04 -9.49
N VAL A 139 -36.54 -8.25 -8.69
CA VAL A 139 -36.32 -6.81 -8.56
C VAL A 139 -35.18 -6.63 -7.56
N VAL A 140 -34.02 -6.19 -8.04
CA VAL A 140 -32.83 -5.96 -7.21
C VAL A 140 -33.00 -4.68 -6.40
N SER A 141 -33.60 -3.66 -7.03
CA SER A 141 -33.75 -2.32 -6.48
C SER A 141 -34.98 -1.65 -7.08
N ALA A 142 -35.65 -0.84 -6.28
CA ALA A 142 -36.65 0.11 -6.72
C ALA A 142 -36.25 1.48 -6.19
N PHE A 143 -36.36 2.54 -6.98
CA PHE A 143 -35.99 3.88 -6.54
C PHE A 143 -36.84 4.96 -7.20
N SER A 144 -36.93 6.13 -6.58
CA SER A 144 -37.65 7.29 -7.12
C SER A 144 -36.81 8.57 -7.01
N PRO A 145 -36.33 9.13 -8.13
CA PRO A 145 -35.50 10.34 -8.11
C PRO A 145 -36.33 11.63 -7.91
N ASP A 146 -37.63 11.63 -8.24
CA ASP A 146 -38.48 12.83 -8.29
C ASP A 146 -39.80 12.70 -7.49
N GLY A 147 -40.02 11.57 -6.80
CA GLY A 147 -41.25 11.28 -6.07
C GLY A 147 -42.50 11.08 -6.93
N LYS A 148 -42.34 10.95 -8.26
CA LYS A 148 -43.42 10.80 -9.27
C LYS A 148 -43.19 9.61 -10.20
N ASN A 149 -41.93 9.23 -10.40
CA ASN A 149 -41.52 8.10 -11.20
C ASN A 149 -40.77 7.11 -10.31
N ILE A 150 -41.15 5.84 -10.34
CA ILE A 150 -40.42 4.75 -9.68
C ILE A 150 -39.75 3.91 -10.76
N LYS A 151 -38.43 3.79 -10.72
CA LYS A 151 -37.68 2.88 -11.61
C LYS A 151 -37.39 1.59 -10.87
N LEU A 152 -37.67 0.46 -11.53
CA LEU A 152 -37.32 -0.89 -11.07
C LEU A 152 -36.09 -1.36 -11.81
N ARG A 153 -35.08 -1.82 -11.08
CA ARG A 153 -33.90 -2.52 -11.61
C ARG A 153 -34.04 -4.01 -11.39
N PHE A 154 -33.77 -4.77 -12.44
CA PHE A 154 -33.81 -6.23 -12.40
C PHE A 154 -32.39 -6.83 -12.47
N ASN A 155 -32.27 -8.11 -12.09
CA ASN A 155 -31.00 -8.84 -12.10
C ASN A 155 -30.57 -9.36 -13.49
N LYS A 156 -31.45 -9.30 -14.48
CA LYS A 156 -31.17 -9.63 -15.89
C LYS A 156 -31.93 -8.69 -16.82
N PRO A 157 -31.43 -8.47 -18.06
CA PRO A 157 -32.19 -7.77 -19.10
C PRO A 157 -33.57 -8.39 -19.33
N LEU A 158 -34.60 -7.56 -19.39
CA LEU A 158 -35.97 -7.93 -19.73
C LEU A 158 -36.12 -8.26 -21.23
N ASP A 159 -36.93 -9.26 -21.55
CA ASP A 159 -37.64 -9.25 -22.84
C ASP A 159 -38.67 -8.13 -22.79
N THR A 160 -38.36 -7.01 -23.44
CA THR A 160 -39.21 -5.82 -23.56
C THR A 160 -40.62 -6.12 -24.08
N LYS A 161 -40.84 -7.23 -24.81
CA LYS A 161 -42.16 -7.67 -25.30
C LYS A 161 -42.99 -8.40 -24.25
N SER A 162 -42.39 -8.82 -23.14
CA SER A 162 -43.06 -9.46 -22.01
C SER A 162 -43.64 -8.48 -21.00
N VAL A 163 -43.39 -7.17 -21.16
CA VAL A 163 -43.88 -6.14 -20.25
C VAL A 163 -45.40 -5.97 -20.41
N GLY A 164 -46.13 -6.46 -19.42
CA GLY A 164 -47.59 -6.48 -19.37
C GLY A 164 -48.23 -5.14 -18.96
N PRO A 165 -49.58 -5.12 -18.81
CA PRO A 165 -50.32 -3.94 -18.39
C PRO A 165 -49.95 -3.47 -16.96
N VAL A 166 -50.34 -2.24 -16.62
CA VAL A 166 -50.13 -1.63 -15.29
C VAL A 166 -50.58 -2.54 -14.12
N SER A 167 -51.58 -3.41 -14.31
CA SER A 167 -52.03 -4.38 -13.30
C SER A 167 -51.01 -5.49 -12.94
N ASP A 168 -49.89 -5.55 -13.65
CA ASP A 168 -48.75 -6.41 -13.33
C ASP A 168 -47.76 -5.75 -12.34
N PHE A 169 -48.05 -4.54 -11.89
CA PHE A 169 -47.20 -3.77 -10.97
C PHE A 169 -48.03 -3.26 -9.78
N ILE A 170 -47.46 -3.37 -8.57
CA ILE A 170 -48.08 -2.87 -7.34
C ILE A 170 -47.09 -1.98 -6.60
N LEU A 171 -47.58 -0.82 -6.14
CA LEU A 171 -46.90 0.00 -5.14
C LEU A 171 -47.60 -0.21 -3.79
N LEU A 172 -46.85 -0.68 -2.80
CA LEU A 172 -47.28 -0.76 -1.40
C LEU A 172 -46.77 0.46 -0.64
N GLU A 173 -47.61 1.04 0.20
CA GLU A 173 -47.33 2.13 1.14
C GLU A 173 -47.57 1.59 2.56
N ASN A 174 -46.52 1.48 3.37
CA ASN A 174 -46.55 0.76 4.66
C ASN A 174 -47.29 -0.59 4.53
N SER A 175 -46.82 -1.43 3.59
CA SER A 175 -47.40 -2.72 3.18
C SER A 175 -48.81 -2.70 2.54
N GLN A 176 -49.56 -1.60 2.57
CA GLN A 176 -50.91 -1.54 2.00
C GLN A 176 -50.89 -1.13 0.52
N PRO A 177 -51.65 -1.80 -0.38
CA PRO A 177 -51.68 -1.43 -1.80
C PRO A 177 -52.21 -0.01 -2.06
N LYS A 178 -51.35 0.85 -2.63
CA LYS A 178 -51.69 2.22 -3.01
C LYS A 178 -52.51 2.23 -4.29
N SER A 179 -53.80 1.92 -4.15
CA SER A 179 -54.75 1.68 -5.23
C SER A 179 -54.87 2.89 -6.17
N GLY A 180 -54.81 2.64 -7.48
CA GLY A 180 -54.94 3.68 -8.52
C GLY A 180 -53.72 4.60 -8.69
N ALA A 181 -52.59 4.30 -8.03
CA ALA A 181 -51.40 5.16 -8.08
C ALA A 181 -50.66 5.17 -9.43
N ILE A 182 -50.57 4.03 -10.11
CA ILE A 182 -49.78 3.87 -11.34
C ILE A 182 -50.62 4.24 -12.57
N THR A 183 -50.07 5.09 -13.45
CA THR A 183 -50.73 5.54 -14.69
C THR A 183 -50.17 4.87 -15.93
N SER A 184 -48.85 4.69 -16.03
CA SER A 184 -48.20 4.00 -17.14
C SER A 184 -46.89 3.33 -16.74
N VAL A 185 -46.59 2.23 -17.43
CA VAL A 185 -45.31 1.54 -17.36
C VAL A 185 -44.58 1.71 -18.68
N GLN A 186 -43.29 2.03 -18.60
CA GLN A 186 -42.42 2.28 -19.76
C GLN A 186 -41.13 1.50 -19.61
N VAL A 187 -40.66 0.89 -20.71
CA VAL A 187 -39.36 0.21 -20.75
C VAL A 187 -38.26 1.26 -20.85
N GLY A 188 -37.19 1.11 -20.06
CA GLY A 188 -36.01 1.96 -20.17
C GLY A 188 -35.23 1.74 -21.47
N ALA A 189 -34.28 2.63 -21.78
CA ALA A 189 -33.34 2.41 -22.87
C ALA A 189 -32.42 1.19 -22.60
N ASP A 190 -32.02 1.01 -21.33
CA ASP A 190 -31.43 -0.23 -20.83
C ASP A 190 -32.53 -1.20 -20.38
N PRO A 191 -32.62 -2.42 -20.94
CA PRO A 191 -33.60 -3.45 -20.57
C PRO A 191 -33.45 -3.98 -19.13
N LEU A 192 -32.42 -3.61 -18.37
CA LEU A 192 -32.37 -3.85 -16.92
C LEU A 192 -33.32 -2.94 -16.12
N PHE A 193 -33.87 -1.88 -16.73
CA PHE A 193 -34.71 -0.90 -16.06
C PHE A 193 -36.12 -0.76 -16.66
N LEU A 194 -37.09 -0.50 -15.78
CA LEU A 194 -38.48 -0.23 -16.12
C LEU A 194 -39.00 0.94 -15.28
N ALA A 195 -39.64 1.92 -15.91
CA ALA A 195 -40.18 3.10 -15.27
C ALA A 195 -41.70 2.98 -15.04
N ILE A 196 -42.11 3.20 -13.80
CA ILE A 196 -43.49 3.24 -13.32
C ILE A 196 -43.85 4.71 -13.06
N ASN A 197 -44.79 5.25 -13.83
CA ASN A 197 -45.24 6.64 -13.70
C ASN A 197 -46.43 6.69 -12.75
N LEU A 198 -46.39 7.59 -11.76
CA LEU A 198 -47.49 7.79 -10.81
C LEU A 198 -48.47 8.87 -11.28
N SER A 199 -49.70 8.81 -10.78
CA SER A 199 -50.71 9.85 -10.99
C SER A 199 -50.24 11.18 -10.39
N PRO A 200 -50.46 12.35 -11.04
CA PRO A 200 -50.12 13.65 -10.48
C PRO A 200 -50.75 13.97 -9.11
N ALA A 201 -51.86 13.29 -8.76
CA ALA A 201 -52.49 13.38 -7.45
C ALA A 201 -51.85 12.48 -6.38
N VAL A 202 -50.88 11.64 -6.75
CA VAL A 202 -50.25 10.63 -5.89
C VAL A 202 -48.73 10.86 -5.89
N ALA A 203 -48.30 11.84 -5.10
CA ALA A 203 -46.89 11.95 -4.74
C ALA A 203 -46.48 10.84 -3.75
N ILE A 204 -45.22 10.42 -3.81
CA ILE A 204 -44.59 9.60 -2.78
C ILE A 204 -44.30 10.53 -1.58
N ASN A 205 -44.78 10.19 -0.39
CA ASN A 205 -44.52 10.97 0.82
C ASN A 205 -43.14 10.58 1.36
N PRO A 206 -42.17 11.52 1.51
CA PRO A 206 -40.87 11.18 2.06
C PRO A 206 -40.97 10.54 3.45
N ALA A 207 -41.93 10.89 4.29
CA ALA A 207 -42.02 10.31 5.64
C ALA A 207 -42.48 8.84 5.70
N LEU A 208 -42.73 8.15 4.56
CA LEU A 208 -43.32 6.81 4.52
C LEU A 208 -42.46 5.79 3.78
N THR A 209 -42.58 4.52 4.17
CA THR A 209 -41.90 3.41 3.48
C THR A 209 -42.76 2.86 2.34
N TYR A 210 -42.10 2.52 1.23
CA TYR A 210 -42.76 1.95 0.06
C TYR A 210 -42.04 0.70 -0.44
N VAL A 211 -42.80 -0.21 -1.03
CA VAL A 211 -42.28 -1.41 -1.71
C VAL A 211 -42.93 -1.52 -3.08
N ALA A 212 -42.13 -1.71 -4.12
CA ALA A 212 -42.63 -2.01 -5.46
C ALA A 212 -42.57 -3.51 -5.74
N GLN A 213 -43.58 -4.03 -6.43
CA GLN A 213 -43.71 -5.42 -6.84
C GLN A 213 -44.00 -5.51 -8.35
N ALA A 214 -43.46 -6.52 -9.03
CA ALA A 214 -43.70 -6.79 -10.45
C ALA A 214 -43.99 -8.29 -10.69
N LYS A 215 -44.81 -8.61 -11.71
CA LYS A 215 -45.11 -9.98 -12.14
C LYS A 215 -45.17 -10.14 -13.66
N ASN A 216 -45.29 -11.39 -14.11
CA ASN A 216 -45.51 -11.79 -15.52
C ASN A 216 -44.40 -11.46 -16.54
N LEU A 217 -43.23 -10.99 -16.10
CA LEU A 217 -42.10 -10.63 -16.98
C LEU A 217 -41.25 -11.85 -17.40
N LYS A 218 -40.41 -11.68 -18.42
CA LYS A 218 -39.41 -12.67 -18.87
C LYS A 218 -38.03 -12.03 -19.02
N ALA A 219 -36.98 -12.81 -18.76
CA ALA A 219 -35.62 -12.43 -19.12
C ALA A 219 -35.40 -12.53 -20.64
N TYR A 220 -34.46 -11.75 -21.17
CA TYR A 220 -34.12 -11.70 -22.61
C TYR A 220 -33.64 -13.05 -23.18
N ASP A 221 -33.01 -13.88 -22.33
CA ASP A 221 -32.57 -15.25 -22.66
C ASP A 221 -33.72 -16.29 -22.66
N GLY A 222 -34.94 -15.89 -22.28
CA GLY A 222 -36.11 -16.77 -22.19
C GLY A 222 -36.14 -17.70 -20.96
N ALA A 223 -35.19 -17.60 -20.02
CA ALA A 223 -35.10 -18.49 -18.87
C ALA A 223 -36.15 -18.20 -17.78
N ALA A 224 -36.50 -19.23 -17.00
CA ALA A 224 -37.40 -19.17 -15.84
C ALA A 224 -36.62 -19.03 -14.52
N LEU A 225 -37.15 -18.30 -13.53
CA LEU A 225 -36.40 -17.81 -12.36
C LEU A 225 -37.22 -17.76 -11.04
N ASP A 226 -36.50 -17.57 -9.92
CA ASP A 226 -36.96 -17.59 -8.52
C ASP A 226 -38.08 -16.57 -8.18
N PRO A 227 -39.25 -17.01 -7.67
CA PRO A 227 -40.37 -16.14 -7.33
C PRO A 227 -40.25 -15.41 -5.99
N THR A 228 -39.27 -15.70 -5.14
CA THR A 228 -39.18 -15.14 -3.78
C THR A 228 -38.66 -13.69 -3.73
N LYS A 229 -38.13 -13.16 -4.86
CA LYS A 229 -37.37 -11.90 -4.93
C LYS A 229 -37.94 -10.86 -5.91
N ASN A 230 -39.23 -10.92 -6.25
CA ASN A 230 -39.88 -10.01 -7.21
C ASN A 230 -40.36 -8.66 -6.61
N LYS A 231 -39.85 -8.29 -5.43
CA LYS A 231 -40.21 -7.07 -4.70
C LYS A 231 -38.97 -6.36 -4.16
N ALA A 232 -38.95 -5.03 -4.21
CA ALA A 232 -37.87 -4.23 -3.62
C ALA A 232 -38.43 -2.99 -2.89
N PRO A 233 -37.84 -2.59 -1.75
CA PRO A 233 -38.11 -1.30 -1.12
C PRO A 233 -37.80 -0.15 -2.08
N VAL A 234 -38.61 0.90 -2.08
CA VAL A 234 -38.34 2.12 -2.86
C VAL A 234 -37.32 2.97 -2.12
N LYS A 235 -36.21 3.23 -2.79
CA LYS A 235 -35.07 4.02 -2.33
C LYS A 235 -35.03 5.40 -2.98
N ARG A 236 -34.20 6.30 -2.44
CA ARG A 236 -33.70 7.50 -3.14
C ARG A 236 -32.42 7.14 -3.89
N THR A 237 -31.94 8.08 -4.70
CA THR A 237 -30.63 8.04 -5.33
C THR A 237 -29.51 7.88 -4.28
N VAL A 238 -28.45 7.17 -4.64
CA VAL A 238 -27.18 7.16 -3.88
C VAL A 238 -26.11 7.88 -4.67
N TYR A 239 -25.28 8.65 -3.99
CA TYR A 239 -24.12 9.28 -4.61
C TYR A 239 -22.88 8.41 -4.43
N VAL A 240 -21.95 8.45 -5.38
CA VAL A 240 -20.65 7.79 -5.25
C VAL A 240 -19.54 8.79 -5.54
N HIS A 241 -18.63 8.96 -4.57
CA HIS A 241 -17.45 9.80 -4.72
C HIS A 241 -16.26 8.88 -4.93
N ILE A 242 -15.74 8.85 -6.15
CA ILE A 242 -14.54 8.07 -6.48
C ILE A 242 -13.34 9.02 -6.43
N LEU A 243 -12.30 8.64 -5.69
CA LEU A 243 -11.00 9.32 -5.68
C LEU A 243 -9.88 8.35 -6.09
N TRP A 244 -9.26 8.63 -7.23
CA TRP A 244 -8.03 7.96 -7.64
C TRP A 244 -6.82 8.74 -7.14
N HIS A 245 -5.98 8.10 -6.32
CA HIS A 245 -4.83 8.74 -5.69
C HIS A 245 -3.54 8.47 -6.49
N GLN A 246 -3.04 9.47 -7.21
CA GLN A 246 -1.86 9.33 -8.07
C GLN A 246 -0.60 9.91 -7.43
N HIS A 247 0.32 9.03 -7.04
CA HIS A 247 1.49 9.38 -6.24
C HIS A 247 2.74 8.62 -6.65
N GLN A 248 3.90 9.21 -6.33
CA GLN A 248 5.22 8.58 -6.31
C GLN A 248 6.09 9.35 -5.31
N PRO A 249 7.00 8.69 -4.59
CA PRO A 249 8.05 9.38 -3.84
C PRO A 249 8.92 10.24 -4.74
N THR A 250 9.69 11.14 -4.13
CA THR A 250 10.77 11.83 -4.85
C THR A 250 11.94 10.88 -5.10
N TYR A 251 12.16 10.50 -6.36
CA TYR A 251 13.36 9.77 -6.77
C TYR A 251 14.56 10.68 -7.03
N LEU A 252 14.52 11.96 -6.65
CA LEU A 252 15.63 12.89 -6.90
C LEU A 252 16.80 12.63 -5.95
N ASP A 253 17.99 12.33 -6.50
CA ASP A 253 19.25 12.60 -5.82
C ASP A 253 19.54 14.12 -5.93
N PRO A 254 19.42 14.88 -4.84
CA PRO A 254 19.54 16.35 -4.87
C PRO A 254 20.99 16.81 -5.10
N ILE A 255 21.97 15.95 -4.82
CA ILE A 255 23.40 16.21 -4.99
C ILE A 255 23.81 15.97 -6.44
N ALA A 256 23.33 14.89 -7.06
CA ALA A 256 23.61 14.54 -8.44
C ALA A 256 22.76 15.31 -9.47
N ASP A 257 21.58 15.86 -9.08
CA ASP A 257 20.60 16.48 -10.00
C ASP A 257 20.07 15.46 -11.04
N GLN A 258 19.91 14.20 -10.60
CA GLN A 258 19.51 13.00 -11.34
C GLN A 258 18.41 12.25 -10.57
N LEU A 259 17.46 11.64 -11.30
CA LEU A 259 16.51 10.71 -10.68
C LEU A 259 17.17 9.34 -10.44
N THR A 260 16.73 8.60 -9.43
CA THR A 260 17.22 7.24 -9.11
C THR A 260 16.34 6.15 -9.70
N SER A 261 15.14 6.48 -10.21
CA SER A 261 14.16 5.51 -10.70
C SER A 261 13.26 6.06 -11.82
N PRO A 262 12.70 5.23 -12.73
CA PRO A 262 11.90 5.68 -13.87
C PRO A 262 10.40 5.73 -13.57
N TRP A 263 9.96 5.34 -12.36
CA TRP A 263 8.55 4.98 -12.08
C TRP A 263 7.54 6.11 -12.37
N VAL A 264 7.89 7.38 -12.14
CA VAL A 264 7.09 8.56 -12.56
C VAL A 264 6.77 8.56 -14.05
N ARG A 265 7.73 8.22 -14.91
CA ARG A 265 7.52 8.11 -16.37
C ARG A 265 6.77 6.84 -16.73
N LYS A 266 7.04 5.73 -16.04
CA LYS A 266 6.40 4.43 -16.29
C LYS A 266 4.90 4.47 -16.01
N HIS A 267 4.47 5.01 -14.88
CA HIS A 267 3.04 5.19 -14.57
C HIS A 267 2.40 6.33 -15.38
N ALA A 268 3.17 7.32 -15.85
CA ALA A 268 2.65 8.28 -16.84
C ALA A 268 2.23 7.62 -18.16
N MET A 269 2.78 6.45 -18.51
CA MET A 269 2.45 5.75 -19.76
C MET A 269 1.16 4.94 -19.72
N LYS A 270 0.59 4.68 -18.53
CA LYS A 270 -0.53 3.73 -18.34
C LYS A 270 -1.47 4.01 -17.15
N SER A 271 -1.30 5.13 -16.44
CA SER A 271 -2.16 5.47 -15.29
C SER A 271 -2.49 6.97 -15.21
N TYR A 272 -1.50 7.85 -15.40
CA TYR A 272 -1.73 9.29 -15.21
C TYR A 272 -2.42 9.96 -16.41
N TYR A 273 -2.21 9.46 -17.62
CA TYR A 273 -2.86 10.03 -18.82
C TYR A 273 -4.19 9.35 -19.14
N ASP A 274 -4.19 8.02 -19.17
CA ASP A 274 -5.24 7.22 -19.77
C ASP A 274 -6.48 7.09 -18.89
N MET A 275 -6.35 6.97 -17.57
CA MET A 275 -7.52 6.92 -16.67
C MET A 275 -8.37 8.18 -16.79
N ALA A 276 -7.72 9.34 -16.93
CA ALA A 276 -8.39 10.59 -17.25
C ALA A 276 -8.94 10.59 -18.69
N ALA A 277 -8.19 10.08 -19.67
CA ALA A 277 -8.64 10.02 -21.06
C ALA A 277 -9.85 9.11 -21.29
N ILE A 278 -9.92 7.94 -20.64
CA ILE A 278 -11.05 7.00 -20.70
C ILE A 278 -12.33 7.66 -20.18
N LEU A 279 -12.23 8.49 -19.13
CA LEU A 279 -13.37 9.22 -18.58
C LEU A 279 -14.01 10.18 -19.61
N GLN A 280 -13.21 10.75 -20.53
CA GLN A 280 -13.69 11.70 -21.54
C GLN A 280 -14.86 11.16 -22.38
N ASP A 281 -14.92 9.85 -22.60
CA ASP A 281 -15.97 9.18 -23.39
C ASP A 281 -17.30 9.01 -22.61
N TYR A 282 -17.33 9.30 -21.31
CA TYR A 282 -18.48 9.12 -20.42
C TYR A 282 -18.85 10.43 -19.70
N PRO A 283 -19.34 11.45 -20.43
CA PRO A 283 -19.47 12.84 -19.94
C PRO A 283 -20.44 13.03 -18.77
N ASP A 284 -21.27 12.04 -18.48
CA ASP A 284 -22.12 12.01 -17.28
C ASP A 284 -21.31 11.64 -16.01
N VAL A 285 -20.18 10.96 -16.10
CA VAL A 285 -19.43 10.44 -14.94
C VAL A 285 -18.50 11.50 -14.36
N HIS A 286 -18.67 11.82 -13.08
CA HIS A 286 -17.84 12.78 -12.35
C HIS A 286 -17.10 12.07 -11.21
N LEU A 287 -15.83 12.44 -11.01
CA LEU A 287 -14.97 11.87 -9.96
C LEU A 287 -13.85 12.84 -9.56
N SER A 288 -13.04 12.45 -8.58
CA SER A 288 -11.83 13.16 -8.19
C SER A 288 -10.58 12.40 -8.61
N ILE A 289 -9.57 13.11 -9.13
CA ILE A 289 -8.21 12.57 -9.27
C ILE A 289 -7.29 13.43 -8.42
N ASN A 290 -6.53 12.78 -7.54
CA ASN A 290 -5.56 13.44 -6.69
C ASN A 290 -4.16 13.31 -7.30
N LEU A 291 -3.66 14.38 -7.90
CA LEU A 291 -2.28 14.43 -8.40
C LEU A 291 -1.39 15.02 -7.30
N THR A 292 -0.42 14.25 -6.81
CA THR A 292 0.46 14.75 -5.75
C THR A 292 1.47 15.79 -6.27
N PRO A 293 1.79 16.85 -5.49
CA PRO A 293 2.78 17.85 -5.90
C PRO A 293 4.16 17.26 -6.19
N VAL A 294 4.64 16.32 -5.37
CA VAL A 294 5.93 15.61 -5.57
C VAL A 294 5.99 14.80 -6.86
N LEU A 295 4.89 14.18 -7.30
CA LEU A 295 4.81 13.52 -8.61
C LEU A 295 5.03 14.53 -9.74
N LEU A 296 4.30 15.66 -9.71
CA LEU A 296 4.39 16.71 -10.73
C LEU A 296 5.73 17.47 -10.70
N ASN A 297 6.34 17.62 -9.51
CA ASN A 297 7.66 18.22 -9.31
C ASN A 297 8.81 17.36 -9.86
N GLN A 298 8.54 16.11 -10.24
CA GLN A 298 9.45 15.27 -11.01
C GLN A 298 9.04 15.23 -12.50
N LEU A 299 7.74 15.05 -12.77
CA LEU A 299 7.20 14.98 -14.14
C LEU A 299 7.62 16.20 -14.96
N ILE A 300 7.39 17.41 -14.45
CA ILE A 300 7.64 18.66 -15.17
C ILE A 300 9.15 18.86 -15.39
N PRO A 301 10.02 18.94 -14.37
CA PRO A 301 11.39 19.38 -14.58
C PRO A 301 12.31 18.35 -15.25
N TYR A 302 12.01 17.05 -15.11
CA TYR A 302 12.88 15.97 -15.63
C TYR A 302 12.40 15.40 -16.95
N TYR A 303 11.08 15.31 -17.15
CA TYR A 303 10.51 14.69 -18.36
C TYR A 303 9.89 15.71 -19.33
N LEU A 304 9.44 16.88 -18.87
CA LEU A 304 8.92 17.92 -19.77
C LEU A 304 9.97 18.97 -20.12
N ASP A 305 10.66 19.54 -19.14
CA ASP A 305 11.55 20.69 -19.35
C ASP A 305 12.92 20.29 -19.94
N ARG A 306 13.52 19.18 -19.50
CA ARG A 306 14.83 18.71 -20.01
C ARG A 306 14.72 18.15 -21.43
N LEU A 307 13.76 17.25 -21.69
CA LEU A 307 13.51 16.70 -23.03
C LEU A 307 12.90 17.74 -23.97
N GLY A 308 11.94 18.53 -23.48
CA GLY A 308 11.20 19.53 -24.23
C GLY A 308 11.79 20.94 -24.23
N GLU A 309 13.07 21.09 -23.88
CA GLU A 309 13.76 22.39 -23.87
C GLU A 309 13.63 23.09 -25.23
N LYS A 310 13.33 24.39 -25.22
CA LYS A 310 13.01 25.15 -26.44
C LYS A 310 14.12 26.12 -26.83
N ASP A 311 14.31 26.26 -28.15
CA ASP A 311 15.14 27.31 -28.73
C ASP A 311 14.46 28.69 -28.63
N ALA A 312 15.18 29.74 -29.06
CA ALA A 312 14.67 31.10 -29.06
C ALA A 312 13.47 31.35 -30.00
N SER A 313 13.10 30.39 -30.85
CA SER A 313 11.88 30.41 -31.67
C SER A 313 10.71 29.66 -31.04
N GLY A 314 10.91 29.02 -29.88
CA GLY A 314 9.91 28.20 -29.19
C GLY A 314 9.84 26.76 -29.67
N LYS A 315 10.77 26.31 -30.52
CA LYS A 315 10.84 24.93 -31.01
C LYS A 315 11.63 24.04 -30.05
N GLU A 316 11.14 22.84 -29.78
CA GLU A 316 11.86 21.80 -29.02
C GLU A 316 13.22 21.48 -29.67
N LEU A 317 14.28 21.47 -28.84
CA LEU A 317 15.69 21.35 -29.22
C LEU A 317 16.12 19.91 -29.49
N TYR A 318 15.60 18.97 -28.71
CA TYR A 318 16.04 17.58 -28.68
C TYR A 318 15.02 16.63 -29.31
N VAL A 319 13.73 16.77 -28.96
CA VAL A 319 12.66 15.91 -29.45
C VAL A 319 12.02 16.50 -30.71
N ASP A 320 11.82 15.66 -31.73
CA ASP A 320 10.99 15.97 -32.91
C ASP A 320 9.72 15.09 -32.84
N THR A 321 8.62 15.63 -32.30
CA THR A 321 7.37 14.88 -32.09
C THR A 321 6.64 14.51 -33.39
N VAL A 322 7.08 15.03 -34.53
CA VAL A 322 6.54 14.70 -35.87
C VAL A 322 7.30 13.53 -36.50
N LYS A 323 8.62 13.44 -36.26
CA LYS A 323 9.46 12.31 -36.71
C LYS A 323 9.56 11.17 -35.70
N ASN A 324 9.15 11.42 -34.45
CA ASN A 324 9.26 10.51 -33.31
C ASN A 324 10.72 10.12 -33.06
N THR A 325 11.60 11.12 -32.94
CA THR A 325 13.05 10.95 -32.74
C THR A 325 13.62 11.95 -31.75
N VAL A 326 14.68 11.56 -31.03
CA VAL A 326 15.50 12.42 -30.17
C VAL A 326 16.88 12.66 -30.80
N ASP A 327 17.40 13.89 -30.71
CA ASP A 327 18.80 14.19 -31.00
C ASP A 327 19.69 13.77 -29.81
N GLU A 328 20.04 12.48 -29.77
CA GLU A 328 20.87 11.83 -28.73
C GLU A 328 22.12 12.65 -28.40
N ALA A 329 22.87 13.03 -29.43
CA ALA A 329 24.15 13.71 -29.27
C ALA A 329 23.99 15.08 -28.60
N LYS A 330 22.97 15.87 -28.97
CA LYS A 330 22.71 17.16 -28.29
C LYS A 330 22.14 16.97 -26.90
N PHE A 331 21.24 16.00 -26.70
CA PHE A 331 20.60 15.77 -25.41
C PHE A 331 21.61 15.28 -24.37
N LEU A 332 22.33 14.20 -24.67
CA LEU A 332 23.33 13.61 -23.78
C LEU A 332 24.49 14.57 -23.51
N ALA A 333 24.88 15.42 -24.47
CA ALA A 333 25.93 16.43 -24.25
C ALA A 333 25.57 17.47 -23.18
N LYS A 334 24.29 17.65 -22.85
CA LYS A 334 23.83 18.59 -21.81
C LYS A 334 23.30 17.88 -20.55
N TRP A 335 22.54 16.81 -20.73
CA TRP A 335 21.70 16.21 -19.69
C TRP A 335 22.13 14.81 -19.24
N LYS A 336 23.14 14.19 -19.84
CA LYS A 336 23.63 12.88 -19.40
C LYS A 336 24.05 12.90 -17.92
N GLY A 337 23.59 11.92 -17.15
CA GLY A 337 23.79 11.85 -15.70
C GLY A 337 22.94 12.87 -14.94
N LYS A 338 21.91 13.44 -15.58
CA LYS A 338 20.96 14.42 -15.03
C LYS A 338 19.54 14.18 -15.56
N THR A 339 19.15 12.91 -15.63
CA THR A 339 17.82 12.46 -16.07
C THR A 339 17.38 11.29 -15.20
N ASP A 340 16.20 10.76 -15.47
CA ASP A 340 15.96 9.32 -15.37
C ASP A 340 17.12 8.53 -16.04
N PRO A 341 17.84 7.64 -15.32
CA PRO A 341 18.96 6.86 -15.85
C PRO A 341 18.57 5.95 -17.01
N TRP A 342 17.30 5.56 -17.13
CA TRP A 342 16.81 4.77 -18.26
C TRP A 342 16.69 5.59 -19.54
N ILE A 343 16.49 6.92 -19.46
CA ILE A 343 16.55 7.78 -20.65
C ILE A 343 17.98 7.81 -21.21
N ASP A 344 18.98 7.97 -20.35
CA ASP A 344 20.39 7.84 -20.75
C ASP A 344 20.64 6.45 -21.36
N LEU A 345 20.18 5.38 -20.69
CA LEU A 345 20.33 4.00 -21.17
C LEU A 345 19.67 3.75 -22.55
N LEU A 346 18.56 4.42 -22.88
CA LEU A 346 17.84 4.28 -24.15
C LEU A 346 18.43 5.14 -25.29
N LEU A 347 19.17 6.19 -24.96
CA LEU A 347 19.81 7.09 -25.93
C LEU A 347 21.31 6.79 -26.12
N GLU A 348 21.89 5.92 -25.29
CA GLU A 348 23.25 5.41 -25.43
C GLU A 348 23.31 4.04 -26.12
N ASP A 349 24.35 3.85 -26.95
CA ASP A 349 24.76 2.55 -27.49
C ASP A 349 24.72 1.46 -26.40
N THR A 350 24.01 0.35 -26.65
CA THR A 350 23.97 -0.78 -25.72
C THR A 350 25.38 -1.30 -25.45
N PRO A 351 25.80 -1.46 -24.18
CA PRO A 351 27.14 -1.93 -23.86
C PRO A 351 27.34 -3.40 -24.26
N ASP A 352 28.58 -3.80 -24.56
CA ASP A 352 28.92 -5.23 -24.60
C ASP A 352 28.89 -5.77 -23.17
N PRO A 353 28.15 -6.86 -22.86
CA PRO A 353 28.05 -7.44 -21.52
C PRO A 353 29.38 -7.66 -20.79
N LYS A 354 30.48 -7.89 -21.51
CA LYS A 354 31.83 -8.13 -20.94
C LYS A 354 32.56 -6.84 -20.55
N THR A 355 32.03 -5.68 -20.93
CA THR A 355 32.63 -4.35 -20.72
C THR A 355 31.67 -3.34 -20.09
N ALA A 356 30.40 -3.72 -19.93
CA ALA A 356 29.39 -2.92 -19.27
C ALA A 356 29.81 -2.57 -17.85
N THR A 357 29.53 -1.33 -17.44
CA THR A 357 29.77 -0.89 -16.05
C THR A 357 28.77 -1.51 -15.09
N THR A 358 29.12 -1.59 -13.80
CA THR A 358 28.18 -2.08 -12.76
C THR A 358 26.85 -1.34 -12.79
N LYS A 359 26.85 0.01 -12.93
CA LYS A 359 25.63 0.81 -13.06
C LYS A 359 24.79 0.41 -14.28
N GLN A 360 25.41 0.13 -15.44
CA GLN A 360 24.66 -0.31 -16.62
C GLN A 360 24.06 -1.70 -16.44
N ILE A 361 24.82 -2.65 -15.86
CA ILE A 361 24.34 -4.00 -15.55
C ILE A 361 23.20 -3.97 -14.51
N GLY A 362 23.33 -3.11 -13.50
CA GLY A 362 22.31 -2.80 -12.51
C GLY A 362 20.98 -2.42 -13.15
N LEU A 363 20.95 -1.30 -13.88
CA LEU A 363 19.78 -0.80 -14.61
C LEU A 363 19.18 -1.82 -15.60
N LEU A 364 19.99 -2.73 -16.14
CA LEU A 364 19.53 -3.74 -17.10
C LEU A 364 18.87 -4.94 -16.41
N TYR A 365 19.51 -5.58 -15.44
CA TYR A 365 18.97 -6.80 -14.81
C TYR A 365 19.45 -7.12 -13.39
N ALA A 366 20.43 -6.39 -12.83
CA ALA A 366 21.08 -6.81 -11.59
C ALA A 366 20.60 -6.06 -10.33
N ASP A 367 20.08 -4.84 -10.47
CA ASP A 367 19.56 -4.06 -9.35
C ASP A 367 18.07 -4.37 -9.11
N PRO A 368 17.54 -4.17 -7.88
CA PRO A 368 16.11 -4.39 -7.56
C PRO A 368 15.16 -3.61 -8.48
N TRP A 369 15.57 -2.42 -8.91
CA TRP A 369 14.93 -1.64 -9.96
C TRP A 369 15.77 -1.73 -11.24
N SER A 370 15.33 -2.57 -12.17
CA SER A 370 16.04 -2.85 -13.43
C SER A 370 15.05 -3.10 -14.57
N CYS A 371 15.55 -3.27 -15.81
CA CYS A 371 14.70 -3.57 -16.97
C CYS A 371 13.98 -4.93 -16.89
N VAL A 372 14.19 -5.74 -15.83
CA VAL A 372 13.42 -6.96 -15.56
C VAL A 372 12.38 -6.80 -14.45
N SER A 373 12.35 -5.66 -13.75
CA SER A 373 11.43 -5.36 -12.65
C SER A 373 10.05 -4.98 -13.18
N THR A 374 9.30 -5.96 -13.70
CA THR A 374 7.93 -5.81 -14.21
C THR A 374 7.04 -6.94 -13.71
N ALA A 375 5.79 -6.64 -13.35
CA ALA A 375 4.86 -7.62 -12.79
C ALA A 375 4.66 -8.85 -13.70
N PRO A 376 4.63 -10.09 -13.15
CA PRO A 376 4.45 -11.30 -13.94
C PRO A 376 3.21 -11.32 -14.83
N VAL A 377 2.09 -10.73 -14.36
CA VAL A 377 0.83 -10.63 -15.13
C VAL A 377 1.00 -9.77 -16.39
N LEU A 378 1.72 -8.66 -16.27
CA LEU A 378 2.05 -7.79 -17.41
C LEU A 378 3.04 -8.49 -18.36
N MET A 379 4.09 -9.12 -17.83
CA MET A 379 5.07 -9.88 -18.62
C MET A 379 4.46 -11.06 -19.40
N ASN A 380 3.38 -11.68 -18.92
CA ASN A 380 2.67 -12.73 -19.64
C ASN A 380 2.07 -12.26 -20.99
N ARG A 381 1.90 -10.95 -21.21
CA ARG A 381 1.51 -10.37 -22.51
C ARG A 381 2.68 -10.33 -23.50
N PHE A 382 3.93 -10.48 -23.05
CA PHE A 382 5.15 -10.25 -23.83
C PHE A 382 6.11 -11.44 -23.73
N ALA A 383 5.77 -12.56 -24.39
CA ALA A 383 6.51 -13.83 -24.25
C ALA A 383 8.03 -13.72 -24.53
N ALA A 384 8.45 -12.86 -25.47
CA ALA A 384 9.87 -12.62 -25.75
C ALA A 384 10.57 -11.83 -24.62
N TYR A 385 9.86 -10.95 -23.93
CA TYR A 385 10.37 -10.21 -22.77
C TYR A 385 10.53 -11.13 -21.55
N ALA A 386 9.52 -11.96 -21.26
CA ALA A 386 9.59 -12.99 -20.23
C ALA A 386 10.78 -13.94 -20.47
N ALA A 387 10.98 -14.40 -21.71
CA ALA A 387 12.12 -15.24 -22.08
C ALA A 387 13.49 -14.54 -21.92
N LEU A 388 13.56 -13.21 -22.00
CA LEU A 388 14.78 -12.44 -21.74
C LEU A 388 15.08 -12.31 -20.24
N ARG A 389 14.07 -12.04 -19.40
CA ARG A 389 14.21 -12.07 -17.92
C ARG A 389 14.66 -13.45 -17.43
N ASP A 390 14.01 -14.50 -17.93
CA ASP A 390 14.24 -15.88 -17.45
C ASP A 390 15.53 -16.51 -18.01
N LYS A 391 16.25 -15.79 -18.89
CA LYS A 391 17.53 -16.22 -19.43
C LYS A 391 18.64 -16.02 -18.39
N ASN A 392 19.51 -17.02 -18.24
CA ASN A 392 20.69 -16.91 -17.36
C ASN A 392 21.49 -15.64 -17.70
N PRO A 393 21.67 -14.68 -16.76
CA PRO A 393 22.33 -13.41 -17.03
C PRO A 393 23.75 -13.54 -17.60
N ALA A 394 24.49 -14.58 -17.20
CA ALA A 394 25.83 -14.87 -17.72
C ALA A 394 25.86 -15.27 -19.21
N THR A 395 24.68 -15.46 -19.83
CA THR A 395 24.50 -15.82 -21.25
C THR A 395 23.83 -14.72 -22.09
N LEU A 396 23.58 -13.55 -21.50
CA LEU A 396 23.07 -12.39 -22.24
C LEU A 396 24.13 -11.86 -23.21
N THR A 397 23.70 -11.60 -24.44
CA THR A 397 24.47 -10.99 -25.53
C THR A 397 24.15 -9.50 -25.62
N LYS A 398 24.95 -8.73 -26.39
CA LYS A 398 24.62 -7.32 -26.67
C LYS A 398 23.25 -7.17 -27.36
N GLU A 399 22.84 -8.12 -28.19
CA GLU A 399 21.50 -8.13 -28.79
C GLU A 399 20.40 -8.35 -27.73
N ASP A 400 20.59 -9.29 -26.80
CA ASP A 400 19.62 -9.52 -25.71
C ASP A 400 19.46 -8.25 -24.84
N LEU A 401 20.56 -7.54 -24.53
CA LEU A 401 20.51 -6.29 -23.77
C LEU A 401 19.79 -5.18 -24.52
N ALA A 402 20.00 -5.04 -25.83
CA ALA A 402 19.31 -4.05 -26.66
C ALA A 402 17.80 -4.34 -26.75
N ALA A 403 17.44 -5.62 -26.90
CA ALA A 403 16.06 -6.08 -26.86
C ALA A 403 15.41 -5.85 -25.49
N LEU A 404 16.14 -6.08 -24.40
CA LEU A 404 15.65 -5.94 -23.02
C LEU A 404 15.25 -4.50 -22.70
N LYS A 405 16.08 -3.51 -23.06
CA LYS A 405 15.74 -2.08 -22.95
C LYS A 405 14.41 -1.77 -23.64
N VAL A 406 14.28 -2.17 -24.91
CA VAL A 406 13.09 -1.91 -25.74
C VAL A 406 11.83 -2.59 -25.17
N TRP A 407 11.95 -3.84 -24.71
CA TRP A 407 10.82 -4.55 -24.13
C TRP A 407 10.34 -3.96 -22.81
N PHE A 408 11.25 -3.52 -21.93
CA PHE A 408 10.90 -2.82 -20.69
C PHE A 408 10.16 -1.50 -20.94
N GLU A 409 10.41 -0.83 -22.06
CA GLU A 409 9.65 0.35 -22.45
C GLU A 409 8.29 0.02 -23.04
N ILE A 410 8.21 -0.96 -23.94
CA ILE A 410 6.96 -1.36 -24.59
C ILE A 410 5.97 -2.00 -23.62
N ALA A 411 6.45 -2.80 -22.66
CA ALA A 411 5.60 -3.48 -21.70
C ALA A 411 4.83 -2.53 -20.76
N TRP A 412 5.32 -1.30 -20.61
CA TRP A 412 4.72 -0.25 -19.77
C TRP A 412 3.90 0.79 -20.55
N MET A 413 3.83 0.69 -21.88
CA MET A 413 2.94 1.54 -22.69
C MET A 413 1.49 1.06 -22.55
N ASP A 414 0.55 2.01 -22.40
CA ASP A 414 -0.89 1.71 -22.50
C ASP A 414 -1.21 0.84 -23.73
N PRO A 415 -2.01 -0.24 -23.59
CA PRO A 415 -2.38 -1.11 -24.70
C PRO A 415 -3.02 -0.39 -25.90
N ASP A 416 -3.69 0.74 -25.71
CA ASP A 416 -4.29 1.51 -26.80
C ASP A 416 -3.23 1.98 -27.81
N PHE A 417 -2.03 2.36 -27.34
CA PHE A 417 -0.89 2.71 -28.20
C PHE A 417 -0.32 1.50 -28.97
N LEU A 418 -0.53 0.28 -28.44
CA LEU A 418 -0.11 -0.99 -29.07
C LEU A 418 -1.16 -1.51 -30.05
N HIS A 419 -2.43 -1.11 -29.89
CA HIS A 419 -3.56 -1.52 -30.72
C HIS A 419 -3.90 -0.53 -31.84
N GLY A 420 -3.57 0.76 -31.70
CA GLY A 420 -3.87 1.76 -32.71
C GLY A 420 -3.25 3.13 -32.46
N LYS A 421 -3.63 4.08 -33.33
CA LYS A 421 -3.23 5.47 -33.21
C LYS A 421 -4.12 6.21 -32.21
N VAL A 422 -3.52 6.62 -31.09
CA VAL A 422 -4.16 7.49 -30.09
C VAL A 422 -3.78 8.94 -30.36
N LYS A 423 -4.76 9.84 -30.36
CA LYS A 423 -4.55 11.29 -30.50
C LYS A 423 -4.57 11.95 -29.12
N LEU A 424 -3.48 12.61 -28.76
CA LEU A 424 -3.32 13.25 -27.46
C LEU A 424 -3.95 14.67 -27.44
N PRO A 425 -4.35 15.19 -26.27
CA PRO A 425 -4.86 16.56 -26.12
C PRO A 425 -3.85 17.66 -26.51
N THR A 426 -2.55 17.33 -26.57
CA THR A 426 -1.50 18.23 -27.08
C THR A 426 -1.57 18.45 -28.60
N GLY A 427 -2.33 17.61 -29.32
CA GLY A 427 -2.37 17.55 -30.78
C GLY A 427 -1.41 16.51 -31.38
N ASP A 428 -0.47 16.00 -30.59
CA ASP A 428 0.42 14.91 -30.99
C ASP A 428 -0.36 13.58 -31.15
N SER A 429 0.30 12.54 -31.63
CA SER A 429 -0.24 11.17 -31.64
C SER A 429 0.84 10.16 -31.35
N VAL A 430 0.45 9.06 -30.73
CA VAL A 430 1.27 7.88 -30.46
C VAL A 430 0.61 6.67 -31.12
N ASP A 431 1.42 5.86 -31.79
CA ASP A 431 1.02 4.66 -32.52
C ASP A 431 2.25 3.77 -32.59
N LEU A 432 2.18 2.54 -32.09
CA LEU A 432 3.25 1.54 -32.17
C LEU A 432 2.87 0.35 -33.07
N THR A 433 1.74 0.42 -33.79
CA THR A 433 1.24 -0.68 -34.62
C THR A 433 2.13 -1.00 -35.82
N ASP A 434 3.08 -0.14 -36.20
CA ASP A 434 4.08 -0.43 -37.23
C ASP A 434 5.21 -1.35 -36.71
N VAL A 435 5.52 -1.27 -35.41
CA VAL A 435 6.57 -2.07 -34.74
C VAL A 435 6.03 -3.21 -33.88
N ILE A 436 4.73 -3.22 -33.54
CA ILE A 436 4.08 -4.25 -32.71
C ILE A 436 3.00 -5.01 -33.49
N ALA A 437 2.95 -6.33 -33.27
CA ALA A 437 1.87 -7.21 -33.67
C ALA A 437 1.17 -7.78 -32.42
N ALA A 438 -0.14 -7.55 -32.31
CA ALA A 438 -1.02 -8.15 -31.31
C ALA A 438 -1.69 -9.41 -31.87
N SER A 439 -1.84 -10.45 -31.05
CA SER A 439 -2.76 -11.56 -31.35
C SER A 439 -4.21 -11.16 -31.05
N ALA A 440 -5.17 -11.68 -31.82
CA ALA A 440 -6.60 -11.43 -31.60
C ALA A 440 -7.25 -12.62 -30.85
N PRO A 441 -8.23 -12.40 -29.93
CA PRO A 441 -8.78 -11.13 -29.42
C PRO A 441 -8.55 -10.91 -27.90
N GLN A 442 -8.64 -9.63 -27.44
CA GLN A 442 -8.76 -9.10 -26.05
C GLN A 442 -7.81 -9.56 -24.93
N ASN A 443 -7.11 -10.69 -25.09
CA ASN A 443 -6.03 -11.17 -24.23
C ASN A 443 -4.73 -11.27 -25.04
N ALA A 444 -4.50 -10.28 -25.90
CA ALA A 444 -3.43 -10.27 -26.88
C ALA A 444 -2.06 -10.49 -26.22
N SER A 445 -1.35 -11.53 -26.66
CA SER A 445 0.10 -11.51 -26.60
C SER A 445 0.66 -10.63 -27.72
N PHE A 446 1.72 -9.90 -27.41
CA PHE A 446 2.37 -8.96 -28.33
C PHE A 446 3.74 -9.49 -28.77
N SER A 447 4.12 -9.14 -30.00
CA SER A 447 5.41 -9.50 -30.61
C SER A 447 5.93 -8.34 -31.49
N LEU A 448 7.24 -8.24 -31.67
CA LEU A 448 7.85 -7.19 -32.48
C LEU A 448 7.82 -7.54 -33.97
N LYS A 449 7.45 -6.57 -34.80
CA LYS A 449 7.50 -6.60 -36.28
C LYS A 449 8.93 -6.30 -36.77
N MET A 450 9.91 -7.02 -36.24
CA MET A 450 11.32 -6.85 -36.65
C MET A 450 11.51 -7.24 -38.13
N PRO A 451 12.26 -6.45 -38.93
CA PRO A 451 12.51 -6.77 -40.32
C PRO A 451 13.24 -8.11 -40.50
N ALA A 452 12.79 -8.92 -41.45
CA ALA A 452 13.42 -10.19 -41.78
C ALA A 452 14.77 -10.00 -42.49
N GLY A 453 15.72 -10.90 -42.24
CA GLY A 453 17.02 -10.94 -42.94
C GLY A 453 18.11 -10.03 -42.36
N LEU A 454 17.86 -9.36 -41.23
CA LEU A 454 18.89 -8.62 -40.49
C LEU A 454 19.90 -9.57 -39.82
N ASP A 455 21.19 -9.25 -39.90
CA ASP A 455 22.24 -9.86 -39.08
C ASP A 455 22.23 -9.27 -37.65
N GLU A 456 23.11 -9.75 -36.77
CA GLU A 456 23.16 -9.31 -35.35
C GLU A 456 23.36 -7.79 -35.22
N ALA A 457 24.27 -7.22 -36.02
CA ALA A 457 24.51 -5.77 -36.03
C ALA A 457 23.29 -4.99 -36.53
N GLY A 458 22.61 -5.48 -37.57
CA GLY A 458 21.36 -4.90 -38.08
C GLY A 458 20.20 -4.98 -37.07
N ARG A 459 20.10 -6.06 -36.30
CA ARG A 459 19.08 -6.22 -35.24
C ARG A 459 19.36 -5.28 -34.06
N ILE A 460 20.60 -5.20 -33.59
CA ILE A 460 21.01 -4.22 -32.56
C ILE A 460 20.67 -2.80 -33.03
N ALA A 461 21.10 -2.39 -34.23
CA ALA A 461 20.82 -1.05 -34.77
C ALA A 461 19.31 -0.75 -34.94
N TRP A 462 18.48 -1.78 -35.16
CA TRP A 462 17.03 -1.64 -35.18
C TRP A 462 16.46 -1.41 -33.77
N TYR A 463 16.97 -2.12 -32.76
CA TYR A 463 16.61 -1.89 -31.35
C TYR A 463 17.01 -0.50 -30.85
N GLU A 464 18.23 -0.02 -31.11
CA GLU A 464 18.66 1.34 -30.67
C GLU A 464 17.75 2.42 -31.30
N LYS A 465 17.44 2.29 -32.60
CA LYS A 465 16.52 3.22 -33.27
C LYS A 465 15.11 3.20 -32.67
N LEU A 466 14.64 2.04 -32.22
CA LEU A 466 13.36 1.90 -31.54
C LEU A 466 13.40 2.47 -30.12
N ALA A 467 14.51 2.29 -29.38
CA ALA A 467 14.73 2.92 -28.08
C ALA A 467 14.67 4.46 -28.17
N ASN A 468 15.38 5.05 -29.14
CA ASN A 468 15.30 6.49 -29.44
C ASN A 468 13.86 6.96 -29.69
N ARG A 469 13.11 6.23 -30.54
CA ARG A 469 11.71 6.53 -30.81
C ARG A 469 10.85 6.46 -29.56
N LEU A 470 11.01 5.41 -28.74
CA LEU A 470 10.20 5.22 -27.54
C LEU A 470 10.35 6.39 -26.56
N VAL A 471 11.56 6.93 -26.36
CA VAL A 471 11.74 8.17 -25.57
C VAL A 471 10.94 9.34 -26.14
N ALA A 472 10.90 9.50 -27.48
CA ALA A 472 10.12 10.56 -28.13
C ALA A 472 8.59 10.32 -28.07
N GLU A 473 8.11 9.08 -28.12
CA GLU A 473 6.68 8.76 -27.91
C GLU A 473 6.26 9.03 -26.46
N GLN A 474 7.06 8.56 -25.50
CA GLN A 474 6.80 8.72 -24.06
C GLN A 474 6.82 10.19 -23.64
N TYR A 475 7.71 11.00 -24.21
CA TYR A 475 7.70 12.45 -24.03
C TYR A 475 6.33 13.07 -24.36
N LYS A 476 5.68 12.65 -25.46
CA LYS A 476 4.34 13.14 -25.83
C LYS A 476 3.28 12.76 -24.79
N VAL A 477 3.34 11.52 -24.27
CA VAL A 477 2.38 11.03 -23.27
C VAL A 477 2.55 11.77 -21.94
N CYS A 478 3.79 11.91 -21.43
CA CYS A 478 4.09 12.75 -20.26
C CYS A 478 3.55 14.18 -20.43
N LYS A 479 3.77 14.78 -21.62
CA LYS A 479 3.30 16.13 -21.98
C LYS A 479 1.77 16.23 -22.05
N ALA A 480 1.06 15.11 -22.19
CA ALA A 480 -0.40 15.06 -22.25
C ALA A 480 -1.10 14.92 -20.88
N VAL A 481 -0.38 14.51 -19.81
CA VAL A 481 -0.94 14.30 -18.46
C VAL A 481 -1.62 15.56 -17.90
N ILE A 482 -0.92 16.71 -17.87
CA ILE A 482 -1.53 17.95 -17.35
C ILE A 482 -2.65 18.48 -18.28
N PRO A 483 -2.50 18.49 -19.62
CA PRO A 483 -3.57 18.85 -20.54
C PRO A 483 -4.85 18.02 -20.44
N ILE A 484 -4.81 16.69 -20.26
CA ILE A 484 -6.05 15.88 -20.17
C ILE A 484 -6.84 16.23 -18.90
N HIS A 485 -6.15 16.38 -17.78
CA HIS A 485 -6.77 16.80 -16.51
C HIS A 485 -7.34 18.22 -16.60
N LYS A 486 -6.66 19.16 -17.27
CA LYS A 486 -7.20 20.51 -17.53
C LYS A 486 -8.41 20.51 -18.45
N LEU A 487 -8.43 19.65 -19.47
CA LEU A 487 -9.56 19.52 -20.40
C LEU A 487 -10.83 19.04 -19.69
N LEU A 488 -10.66 18.16 -18.70
CA LEU A 488 -11.76 17.53 -17.97
C LEU A 488 -12.04 18.18 -16.60
N HIS A 489 -11.33 19.25 -16.22
CA HIS A 489 -11.47 19.87 -14.91
C HIS A 489 -12.91 20.31 -14.62
N TYR A 490 -13.47 19.80 -13.51
CA TYR A 490 -14.74 20.24 -12.95
C TYR A 490 -14.59 21.61 -12.28
N ASP A 491 -15.09 22.64 -12.95
CA ASP A 491 -15.32 23.97 -12.38
C ASP A 491 -16.67 23.96 -11.63
N PRO A 492 -16.67 24.00 -10.28
CA PRO A 492 -17.89 24.00 -9.48
C PRO A 492 -18.69 25.30 -9.59
N ASP A 493 -18.06 26.43 -9.92
CA ASP A 493 -18.73 27.73 -10.01
C ASP A 493 -19.47 27.82 -11.36
N ALA A 494 -18.86 27.30 -12.44
CA ALA A 494 -19.52 27.15 -13.74
C ALA A 494 -20.44 25.91 -13.84
N ASN A 495 -20.28 24.92 -12.95
CA ASN A 495 -20.92 23.60 -13.01
C ASN A 495 -20.63 22.87 -14.33
N THR A 496 -19.35 22.73 -14.71
CA THR A 496 -18.92 22.12 -16.00
C THR A 496 -17.59 21.40 -15.85
N GLY A 497 -17.39 20.32 -16.61
CA GLY A 497 -16.24 19.41 -16.47
C GLY A 497 -16.62 18.16 -15.66
N GLN A 498 -15.66 17.27 -15.40
CA GLN A 498 -15.88 15.93 -14.86
C GLN A 498 -14.93 15.57 -13.69
N ILE A 499 -13.71 16.12 -13.68
CA ILE A 499 -12.64 15.78 -12.72
C ILE A 499 -12.39 16.93 -11.76
N GLU A 500 -12.66 16.72 -10.47
CA GLU A 500 -12.05 17.57 -9.44
C GLU A 500 -10.59 17.14 -9.24
N ILE A 501 -9.66 18.07 -9.48
CA ILE A 501 -8.24 17.82 -9.23
C ILE A 501 -7.97 18.13 -7.75
N ALA A 502 -7.75 17.06 -6.97
CA ALA A 502 -7.32 17.14 -5.58
C ALA A 502 -5.78 17.13 -5.48
N THR A 503 -5.27 17.41 -4.29
CA THR A 503 -3.83 17.44 -3.97
C THR A 503 -3.53 16.70 -2.66
N THR A 504 -2.25 16.48 -2.35
CA THR A 504 -1.77 16.02 -1.04
C THR A 504 -0.77 17.05 -0.50
N PRO A 505 -0.44 17.12 0.82
CA PRO A 505 0.69 17.93 1.29
C PRO A 505 1.97 17.54 0.54
N PHE A 506 2.85 18.51 0.29
CA PHE A 506 3.71 18.53 -0.91
C PHE A 506 4.49 17.23 -1.20
N TYR A 507 5.21 16.70 -0.20
CA TYR A 507 6.02 15.48 -0.29
C TYR A 507 5.34 14.24 0.31
N HIS A 508 4.01 14.22 0.39
CA HIS A 508 3.24 13.08 0.93
C HIS A 508 3.64 12.63 2.36
N PRO A 509 3.86 13.55 3.33
CA PRO A 509 4.13 13.14 4.71
C PRO A 509 2.91 12.52 5.39
N ILE A 510 3.15 11.67 6.40
CA ILE A 510 2.17 11.40 7.46
C ILE A 510 2.03 12.69 8.29
N LEU A 511 1.18 13.61 7.83
CA LEU A 511 1.10 14.98 8.35
C LEU A 511 0.91 15.06 9.89
N PRO A 512 0.13 14.18 10.55
CA PRO A 512 0.07 14.13 12.02
C PRO A 512 1.41 13.83 12.69
N LEU A 513 2.27 12.97 12.13
CA LEU A 513 3.57 12.65 12.72
C LEU A 513 4.58 13.78 12.53
N VAL A 514 4.53 14.51 11.40
CA VAL A 514 5.32 15.75 11.21
C VAL A 514 4.87 16.84 12.20
N GLN A 515 3.57 16.96 12.45
CA GLN A 515 3.01 17.83 13.48
C GLN A 515 3.53 17.45 14.87
N ASN A 516 3.40 16.18 15.28
CA ASN A 516 3.96 15.61 16.50
C ASN A 516 3.86 14.06 16.51
N THR A 517 4.98 13.34 16.55
CA THR A 517 5.00 11.86 16.60
C THR A 517 4.29 11.29 17.83
N ASP A 518 4.17 12.04 18.94
CA ASP A 518 3.41 11.58 20.12
C ASP A 518 1.91 11.35 19.84
N LEU A 519 1.36 11.87 18.72
CA LEU A 519 0.00 11.56 18.29
C LEU A 519 -0.23 10.06 17.99
N MET A 520 0.83 9.28 17.74
CA MET A 520 0.73 7.82 17.63
C MET A 520 0.08 7.18 18.87
N ALA A 521 0.30 7.74 20.06
CA ALA A 521 -0.06 7.10 21.32
C ALA A 521 -1.57 6.85 21.52
N ALA A 522 -2.44 7.51 20.75
CA ALA A 522 -3.87 7.24 20.77
C ALA A 522 -4.26 5.97 20.00
N GLY A 523 -3.60 5.70 18.87
CA GLY A 523 -3.84 4.49 18.05
C GLY A 523 -3.01 3.28 18.49
N GLN A 524 -1.85 3.52 19.09
CA GLN A 524 -0.84 2.52 19.44
C GLN A 524 -0.13 2.88 20.78
N PRO A 525 -0.83 2.80 21.93
CA PRO A 525 -0.33 3.27 23.22
C PRO A 525 0.80 2.43 23.84
N PHE A 526 1.14 1.28 23.27
CA PHE A 526 2.13 0.34 23.80
C PHE A 526 3.40 0.23 22.95
N ASP A 527 3.40 0.83 21.76
CA ASP A 527 4.50 0.71 20.81
C ASP A 527 5.67 1.62 21.23
N PRO A 528 6.93 1.22 20.96
CA PRO A 528 8.08 2.11 21.11
C PRO A 528 7.91 3.37 20.27
N LYS A 529 8.16 4.53 20.87
CA LYS A 529 8.10 5.83 20.20
C LYS A 529 9.46 6.52 20.13
N PRO A 530 9.71 7.44 19.16
CA PRO A 530 10.93 8.22 19.12
C PRO A 530 11.09 9.05 20.40
N SER A 531 12.31 9.13 20.93
CA SER A 531 12.61 9.87 22.15
C SER A 531 13.87 10.71 21.97
N PRO A 532 13.77 12.06 21.99
CA PRO A 532 12.53 12.84 22.07
C PRO A 532 11.69 12.73 20.77
N ALA A 533 10.43 13.15 20.85
CA ALA A 533 9.50 13.16 19.72
C ALA A 533 9.97 14.08 18.57
N TYR A 534 9.65 13.72 17.33
CA TYR A 534 9.71 14.65 16.20
C TYR A 534 8.41 15.47 16.19
N GLY A 535 8.50 16.80 16.09
CA GLY A 535 7.32 17.66 16.17
C GLY A 535 7.61 19.06 15.65
N PHE A 536 7.31 19.28 14.38
CA PHE A 536 7.53 20.53 13.68
C PHE A 536 6.25 21.02 12.98
N PRO A 537 5.27 21.57 13.73
CA PRO A 537 4.01 22.09 13.17
C PRO A 537 4.18 23.12 12.04
N ALA A 538 5.29 23.87 12.04
CA ALA A 538 5.61 24.82 10.99
C ALA A 538 5.99 24.14 9.66
N ASP A 539 6.55 22.93 9.72
CA ASP A 539 6.90 22.14 8.53
C ASP A 539 5.64 21.44 7.98
N ALA A 540 4.77 20.90 8.84
CA ALA A 540 3.43 20.44 8.46
C ALA A 540 2.60 21.54 7.78
N ALA A 541 2.56 22.75 8.35
CA ALA A 541 1.90 23.90 7.75
C ALA A 541 2.51 24.33 6.40
N ALA A 542 3.83 24.19 6.23
CA ALA A 542 4.53 24.48 4.98
C ALA A 542 4.17 23.48 3.88
N GLN A 543 4.19 22.18 4.17
CA GLN A 543 3.82 21.10 3.25
C GLN A 543 2.42 21.32 2.64
N VAL A 544 1.44 21.71 3.46
CA VAL A 544 0.06 21.99 3.02
C VAL A 544 -0.03 23.26 2.15
N LYS A 545 0.58 24.37 2.58
CA LYS A 545 0.56 25.65 1.85
C LYS A 545 1.26 25.57 0.49
N ARG A 546 2.45 24.93 0.47
CA ARG A 546 3.23 24.70 -0.75
C ARG A 546 2.46 23.86 -1.76
N ALA A 547 1.76 22.82 -1.32
CA ALA A 547 0.95 21.99 -2.18
C ALA A 547 -0.12 22.80 -2.92
N VAL A 548 -0.96 23.54 -2.17
CA VAL A 548 -2.04 24.35 -2.76
C VAL A 548 -1.50 25.40 -3.72
N GLN A 549 -0.42 26.11 -3.37
CA GLN A 549 0.18 27.12 -4.25
C GLN A 549 0.81 26.50 -5.50
N TYR A 550 1.51 25.37 -5.37
CA TYR A 550 2.14 24.70 -6.50
C TYR A 550 1.09 24.19 -7.49
N MET A 551 0.02 23.57 -6.99
CA MET A 551 -1.11 23.14 -7.82
C MET A 551 -1.82 24.34 -8.49
N GLU A 552 -1.99 25.47 -7.79
CA GLU A 552 -2.48 26.71 -8.40
C GLU A 552 -1.56 27.21 -9.53
N SER A 553 -0.24 27.12 -9.37
CA SER A 553 0.71 27.52 -10.41
C SER A 553 0.71 26.59 -11.64
N VAL A 554 0.48 25.29 -11.45
CA VAL A 554 0.42 24.30 -12.53
C VAL A 554 -0.94 24.35 -13.24
N PHE A 555 -2.04 24.40 -12.49
CA PHE A 555 -3.39 24.25 -13.03
C PHE A 555 -4.10 25.56 -13.35
N GLY A 556 -3.78 26.65 -12.64
CA GLY A 556 -4.43 27.96 -12.75
C GLY A 556 -5.59 28.18 -11.77
N PHE A 557 -5.82 27.24 -10.85
CA PHE A 557 -6.85 27.30 -9.81
C PHE A 557 -6.39 26.54 -8.56
N LYS A 558 -6.92 26.93 -7.40
CA LYS A 558 -6.62 26.24 -6.13
C LYS A 558 -7.40 24.93 -6.03
N PRO A 559 -6.76 23.80 -5.64
CA PRO A 559 -7.48 22.58 -5.33
C PRO A 559 -8.39 22.78 -4.11
N ARG A 560 -9.67 22.36 -4.21
CA ARG A 560 -10.64 22.41 -3.10
C ARG A 560 -10.61 21.13 -2.25
N GLY A 561 -10.25 19.99 -2.84
CA GLY A 561 -10.04 18.73 -2.14
C GLY A 561 -8.58 18.42 -1.84
N MET A 562 -8.32 17.76 -0.71
CA MET A 562 -7.00 17.21 -0.39
C MET A 562 -7.10 15.77 0.13
N TRP A 563 -6.36 14.83 -0.45
CA TRP A 563 -6.08 13.54 0.19
C TRP A 563 -4.85 13.72 1.08
N PRO A 564 -4.95 13.64 2.41
CA PRO A 564 -3.79 13.59 3.29
C PRO A 564 -2.97 12.32 2.99
N GLY A 565 -1.65 12.35 3.18
CA GLY A 565 -0.81 11.19 2.89
C GLY A 565 -1.29 9.96 3.65
N GLU A 566 -1.57 8.86 2.94
CA GLU A 566 -2.09 7.61 3.53
C GLU A 566 -3.45 7.79 4.24
N GLY A 567 -4.25 8.78 3.82
CA GLY A 567 -5.48 9.17 4.50
C GLY A 567 -5.25 9.66 5.94
N SER A 568 -4.02 10.02 6.30
CA SER A 568 -3.60 10.29 7.68
C SER A 568 -4.09 11.63 8.19
N VAL A 569 -4.96 11.57 9.19
CA VAL A 569 -5.59 12.73 9.82
C VAL A 569 -5.36 12.74 11.32
N ALA A 570 -5.53 13.91 11.91
CA ALA A 570 -5.71 14.17 13.32
C ALA A 570 -6.38 15.54 13.44
N GLU A 571 -7.16 15.78 14.50
CA GLU A 571 -7.75 17.10 14.74
C GLU A 571 -6.68 18.22 14.76
N ASP A 572 -5.50 17.93 15.33
CA ASP A 572 -4.33 18.83 15.45
C ASP A 572 -3.77 19.34 14.11
N VAL A 573 -4.16 18.77 12.96
CA VAL A 573 -3.76 19.24 11.62
C VAL A 573 -4.88 19.86 10.80
N VAL A 574 -6.14 19.82 11.26
CA VAL A 574 -7.33 20.35 10.53
C VAL A 574 -7.16 21.83 10.18
N GLN A 575 -6.63 22.61 11.13
CA GLN A 575 -6.38 24.04 10.97
C GLN A 575 -5.42 24.36 9.81
N HIS A 576 -4.48 23.46 9.46
CA HIS A 576 -3.55 23.67 8.33
C HIS A 576 -4.28 23.60 6.99
N PHE A 577 -5.21 22.65 6.83
CA PHE A 577 -6.03 22.49 5.63
C PHE A 577 -6.94 23.70 5.42
N VAL A 578 -7.68 24.09 6.46
CA VAL A 578 -8.59 25.24 6.46
C VAL A 578 -7.85 26.55 6.13
N ASN A 579 -6.69 26.79 6.75
CA ASN A 579 -5.87 27.97 6.48
C ASN A 579 -5.30 28.04 5.04
N ALA A 580 -5.24 26.91 4.34
CA ALA A 580 -4.84 26.86 2.94
C ALA A 580 -6.03 26.96 1.96
N GLY A 581 -7.27 26.99 2.46
CA GLY A 581 -8.49 27.05 1.65
C GLY A 581 -8.96 25.70 1.12
N VAL A 582 -8.52 24.59 1.73
CA VAL A 582 -9.06 23.25 1.46
C VAL A 582 -10.49 23.18 2.01
N LEU A 583 -11.44 22.77 1.17
CA LEU A 583 -12.86 22.61 1.49
C LEU A 583 -13.14 21.24 2.11
N TRP A 584 -12.45 20.20 1.64
CA TRP A 584 -12.65 18.84 2.10
C TRP A 584 -11.39 17.97 2.08
N VAL A 585 -11.35 16.99 2.99
CA VAL A 585 -10.37 15.89 3.03
C VAL A 585 -11.08 14.54 3.06
N ALA A 586 -10.32 13.45 2.90
CA ALA A 586 -10.84 12.11 3.10
C ALA A 586 -9.87 11.22 3.91
N THR A 587 -10.44 10.25 4.61
CA THR A 587 -9.74 9.22 5.42
C THR A 587 -10.56 7.92 5.44
N ASP A 588 -10.24 6.93 6.27
CA ASP A 588 -10.87 5.59 6.28
C ASP A 588 -11.93 5.39 7.37
N GLN A 589 -12.83 4.43 7.13
CA GLN A 589 -13.90 4.09 8.09
C GLN A 589 -13.36 3.71 9.48
N GLN A 590 -12.14 3.15 9.59
CA GLN A 590 -11.52 2.82 10.88
C GLN A 590 -11.19 4.07 11.71
N VAL A 591 -10.90 5.21 11.06
CA VAL A 591 -10.77 6.51 11.74
C VAL A 591 -12.14 7.02 12.19
N MET A 592 -13.19 6.86 11.36
CA MET A 592 -14.58 7.17 11.73
C MET A 592 -15.03 6.39 12.97
N GLU A 593 -14.73 5.08 13.00
CA GLU A 593 -15.05 4.16 14.09
C GLU A 593 -14.36 4.58 15.39
N LYS A 594 -13.05 4.85 15.35
CA LYS A 594 -12.28 5.29 16.53
C LYS A 594 -12.59 6.72 16.97
N SER A 595 -13.15 7.55 16.10
CA SER A 595 -13.73 8.86 16.45
C SER A 595 -15.10 8.76 17.14
N GLY A 596 -15.57 7.54 17.46
CA GLY A 596 -16.77 7.31 18.29
C GLY A 596 -18.10 7.37 17.53
N LEU A 597 -18.08 7.45 16.20
CA LEU A 597 -19.28 7.61 15.37
C LEU A 597 -20.01 6.30 15.01
N TYR A 598 -19.38 5.14 15.23
CA TYR A 598 -19.92 3.87 14.72
C TYR A 598 -21.01 3.27 15.61
N VAL A 599 -22.27 3.48 15.21
CA VAL A 599 -23.44 2.78 15.75
C VAL A 599 -23.91 1.67 14.78
N GLY A 600 -22.97 0.88 14.25
CA GLY A 600 -23.28 -0.36 13.51
C GLY A 600 -23.56 -0.22 12.00
N GLY A 601 -23.07 0.82 11.31
CA GLY A 601 -23.35 1.04 9.89
C GLY A 601 -22.19 1.60 9.08
N ALA A 602 -22.08 1.16 7.82
CA ALA A 602 -21.05 1.60 6.86
C ALA A 602 -20.95 3.14 6.71
N PRO A 603 -19.80 3.69 6.29
CA PRO A 603 -19.68 5.11 5.98
C PRO A 603 -20.61 5.46 4.81
N VAL A 604 -21.59 6.34 5.08
CA VAL A 604 -22.67 6.72 4.15
C VAL A 604 -22.77 8.23 3.92
N GLY A 605 -21.84 9.02 4.44
CA GLY A 605 -21.76 10.46 4.22
C GLY A 605 -20.55 11.11 4.89
N PRO A 606 -20.21 12.35 4.50
CA PRO A 606 -19.18 13.15 5.16
C PRO A 606 -19.66 13.76 6.47
N TYR A 607 -18.71 14.18 7.28
CA TYR A 607 -18.90 14.91 8.54
C TYR A 607 -18.19 16.26 8.46
N GLN A 608 -18.66 17.27 9.21
CA GLN A 608 -17.88 18.50 9.43
C GLN A 608 -16.99 18.33 10.66
N VAL A 609 -15.75 18.78 10.57
CA VAL A 609 -14.81 18.93 11.69
C VAL A 609 -14.46 20.42 11.79
N ASP A 610 -14.45 20.96 13.00
CA ASP A 610 -14.12 22.38 13.25
C ASP A 610 -12.63 22.56 13.54
N THR A 611 -12.20 23.80 13.73
CA THR A 611 -10.79 24.16 14.02
C THR A 611 -10.56 24.63 15.45
N ASP A 612 -11.62 24.86 16.23
CA ASP A 612 -11.55 25.62 17.48
C ASP A 612 -11.72 24.79 18.76
N THR A 613 -12.40 23.64 18.73
CA THR A 613 -12.74 22.88 19.95
C THR A 613 -12.73 21.35 19.78
N LYS A 614 -11.89 20.69 20.60
CA LYS A 614 -11.78 19.21 20.71
C LYS A 614 -12.99 18.54 21.40
N LYS A 615 -14.20 19.10 21.27
CA LYS A 615 -15.37 18.73 22.07
C LYS A 615 -16.69 18.87 21.29
N PRO A 616 -17.55 17.82 21.29
CA PRO A 616 -18.89 17.91 20.73
C PRO A 616 -19.71 19.08 21.28
N GLY A 617 -20.21 19.93 20.38
CA GLY A 617 -21.16 21.00 20.72
C GLY A 617 -20.59 22.22 21.46
N GLU A 618 -19.26 22.35 21.60
CA GLU A 618 -18.61 23.61 22.03
C GLU A 618 -18.08 24.45 20.84
N GLY A 619 -18.24 23.98 19.59
CA GLY A 619 -17.81 24.67 18.36
C GLY A 619 -18.36 26.08 18.22
N GLY A 620 -17.49 27.01 17.82
CA GLY A 620 -17.66 28.45 18.00
C GLY A 620 -18.45 29.17 16.91
N ASP A 621 -17.88 30.24 16.35
CA ASP A 621 -18.64 31.23 15.57
C ASP A 621 -19.07 30.75 14.17
N GLY A 622 -18.68 29.52 13.80
CA GLY A 622 -19.01 28.87 12.55
C GLY A 622 -18.10 29.24 11.39
N THR A 623 -16.95 29.85 11.65
CA THR A 623 -15.85 30.02 10.69
C THR A 623 -14.79 28.93 10.92
N GLY A 624 -14.36 28.25 9.84
CA GLY A 624 -13.26 27.27 9.91
C GLY A 624 -13.62 25.78 9.77
N ARG A 625 -14.77 25.44 9.19
CA ARG A 625 -15.18 24.04 8.93
C ARG A 625 -14.36 23.34 7.85
N LEU A 626 -14.11 22.05 8.02
CA LEU A 626 -13.57 21.13 7.02
C LEU A 626 -14.53 19.94 6.80
N GLY A 627 -14.88 19.65 5.54
CA GLY A 627 -15.62 18.43 5.20
C GLY A 627 -14.71 17.20 5.21
N THR A 628 -15.05 16.17 5.98
CA THR A 628 -14.28 14.91 6.05
C THR A 628 -15.10 13.77 5.49
N PHE A 629 -14.67 13.22 4.34
CA PHE A 629 -15.25 12.02 3.73
C PHE A 629 -14.58 10.75 4.28
N PHE A 630 -15.36 9.69 4.45
CA PHE A 630 -14.86 8.40 4.94
C PHE A 630 -14.96 7.33 3.84
N ARG A 631 -13.81 6.79 3.46
CA ARG A 631 -13.63 5.69 2.51
C ARG A 631 -14.36 4.44 3.00
N ASN A 632 -15.15 3.84 2.12
CA ASN A 632 -15.65 2.48 2.33
C ASN A 632 -14.51 1.49 2.07
N THR A 633 -13.88 1.00 3.13
CA THR A 633 -12.65 0.19 3.07
C THR A 633 -12.85 -1.06 2.24
N ASN A 634 -13.96 -1.79 2.45
CA ASN A 634 -14.21 -3.07 1.82
C ASN A 634 -14.46 -2.91 0.30
N MET A 635 -15.35 -2.01 -0.11
CA MET A 635 -15.63 -1.79 -1.54
C MET A 635 -14.42 -1.21 -2.30
N SER A 636 -13.59 -0.41 -1.63
CA SER A 636 -12.36 0.13 -2.21
C SER A 636 -11.28 -0.96 -2.34
N ASN A 637 -11.09 -1.79 -1.31
CA ASN A 637 -10.17 -2.92 -1.33
C ASN A 637 -10.59 -3.98 -2.35
N ASP A 638 -11.89 -4.18 -2.58
CA ASP A 638 -12.37 -5.12 -3.61
C ASP A 638 -11.84 -4.75 -5.01
N ILE A 639 -11.74 -3.45 -5.34
CA ILE A 639 -11.13 -2.98 -6.59
C ILE A 639 -9.65 -3.37 -6.66
N GLY A 640 -8.89 -3.10 -5.59
CA GLY A 640 -7.46 -3.37 -5.51
C GLY A 640 -7.09 -4.85 -5.48
N PHE A 641 -7.87 -5.72 -4.81
CA PHE A 641 -7.43 -7.07 -4.43
C PHE A 641 -8.37 -8.21 -4.86
N LYS A 642 -9.67 -7.97 -5.05
CA LYS A 642 -10.65 -9.00 -5.46
C LYS A 642 -10.88 -8.99 -6.97
N TYR A 643 -10.94 -7.81 -7.58
CA TYR A 643 -11.33 -7.64 -8.98
C TYR A 643 -10.21 -7.99 -9.98
N GLN A 644 -8.96 -8.10 -9.55
CA GLN A 644 -7.81 -8.56 -10.35
C GLN A 644 -8.08 -9.90 -11.09
N GLY A 645 -8.85 -10.80 -10.48
CA GLY A 645 -9.25 -12.11 -11.04
C GLY A 645 -10.58 -12.11 -11.81
N LEU A 646 -11.23 -10.95 -11.96
CA LEU A 646 -12.53 -10.79 -12.62
C LEU A 646 -12.36 -10.12 -14.00
N THR A 647 -13.36 -10.30 -14.87
CA THR A 647 -13.52 -9.43 -16.05
C THR A 647 -14.05 -8.08 -15.59
N GLY A 648 -13.79 -7.02 -16.36
CA GLY A 648 -14.26 -5.68 -16.03
C GLY A 648 -15.77 -5.59 -15.82
N LYS A 649 -16.54 -6.40 -16.56
CA LYS A 649 -17.98 -6.54 -16.37
C LYS A 649 -18.35 -7.21 -15.03
N GLU A 650 -17.72 -8.34 -14.70
CA GLU A 650 -17.95 -9.04 -13.43
C GLU A 650 -17.63 -8.14 -12.22
N ALA A 651 -16.49 -7.44 -12.26
CA ALA A 651 -16.07 -6.48 -11.25
C ALA A 651 -17.03 -5.28 -11.14
N THR A 652 -17.44 -4.71 -12.28
CA THR A 652 -18.39 -3.59 -12.33
C THR A 652 -19.75 -3.98 -11.75
N ASP A 653 -20.32 -5.13 -12.15
CA ASP A 653 -21.64 -5.58 -11.69
C ASP A 653 -21.67 -5.76 -10.17
N ASP A 654 -20.60 -6.30 -9.57
CA ASP A 654 -20.42 -6.42 -8.13
C ASP A 654 -20.31 -5.04 -7.46
N LEU A 655 -19.43 -4.15 -7.94
CA LEU A 655 -19.22 -2.83 -7.36
C LEU A 655 -20.48 -1.96 -7.36
N VAL A 656 -21.14 -1.81 -8.52
CA VAL A 656 -22.36 -0.99 -8.62
C VAL A 656 -23.57 -1.66 -7.96
N GLY A 657 -23.53 -2.99 -7.78
CA GLY A 657 -24.47 -3.72 -6.94
C GLY A 657 -24.30 -3.36 -5.46
N ASN A 658 -23.05 -3.39 -4.97
CA ASN A 658 -22.69 -3.07 -3.59
C ASN A 658 -22.96 -1.59 -3.24
N VAL A 659 -22.66 -0.64 -4.14
CA VAL A 659 -23.01 0.78 -3.96
C VAL A 659 -24.54 0.98 -4.00
N GLY A 660 -25.25 0.39 -4.97
CA GLY A 660 -26.72 0.48 -5.05
C GLY A 660 -27.45 -0.16 -3.85
N ALA A 661 -26.82 -1.13 -3.19
CA ALA A 661 -27.34 -1.69 -1.94
C ALA A 661 -27.40 -0.63 -0.82
N GLN A 662 -26.45 0.31 -0.77
CA GLN A 662 -26.37 1.36 0.25
C GLN A 662 -27.40 2.49 0.09
N ALA A 663 -28.13 2.53 -1.03
CA ALA A 663 -29.06 3.62 -1.31
C ALA A 663 -30.11 3.82 -0.20
N PRO A 664 -30.38 5.08 0.22
CA PRO A 664 -31.26 5.37 1.35
C PRO A 664 -32.71 5.00 1.03
N LYS A 665 -33.47 4.53 2.03
CA LYS A 665 -34.93 4.37 1.89
C LYS A 665 -35.56 5.73 1.57
N PHE A 666 -36.67 5.76 0.81
CA PHE A 666 -37.38 7.02 0.58
C PHE A 666 -37.72 7.69 1.92
N GLY A 667 -37.30 8.95 2.09
CA GLY A 667 -37.41 9.69 3.35
C GLY A 667 -36.15 9.83 4.20
N ALA A 668 -35.23 8.88 4.09
CA ALA A 668 -33.95 8.98 4.80
C ALA A 668 -33.07 10.08 4.15
N PRO A 669 -32.09 10.62 4.90
CA PRO A 669 -31.09 11.52 4.34
C PRO A 669 -30.38 10.92 3.12
N ASP A 670 -29.94 11.79 2.23
CA ASP A 670 -29.09 11.41 1.10
C ASP A 670 -27.76 10.84 1.59
N ARG A 671 -27.17 9.95 0.77
CA ARG A 671 -25.97 9.19 1.13
C ARG A 671 -24.95 9.26 0.01
N VAL A 672 -23.68 9.42 0.38
CA VAL A 672 -22.54 9.29 -0.53
C VAL A 672 -21.60 8.18 -0.05
N ILE A 673 -21.26 7.27 -0.96
CA ILE A 673 -20.28 6.21 -0.74
C ILE A 673 -18.96 6.68 -1.32
N THR A 674 -17.95 6.86 -0.47
CA THR A 674 -16.62 7.30 -0.91
C THR A 674 -15.75 6.08 -1.18
N LEU A 675 -15.19 5.98 -2.39
CA LEU A 675 -14.30 4.91 -2.83
C LEU A 675 -12.93 5.51 -3.13
N ILE A 676 -11.88 4.98 -2.49
CA ILE A 676 -10.52 5.55 -2.60
C ILE A 676 -9.50 4.44 -2.80
N LEU A 677 -8.68 4.58 -3.83
CA LEU A 677 -7.62 3.64 -4.18
C LEU A 677 -6.48 4.40 -4.86
N ASP A 678 -5.26 3.88 -4.73
CA ASP A 678 -4.14 4.30 -5.56
C ASP A 678 -4.50 4.20 -7.05
N GLY A 679 -4.07 5.21 -7.80
CA GLY A 679 -4.38 5.35 -9.21
C GLY A 679 -3.49 4.53 -10.13
N GLU A 680 -2.46 3.85 -9.61
CA GLU A 680 -1.43 3.25 -10.46
C GLU A 680 -1.05 1.80 -10.10
N ASN A 681 -1.32 1.37 -8.87
CA ASN A 681 -0.82 0.10 -8.33
C ASN A 681 -1.69 -1.12 -8.70
N ALA A 682 -3.00 -0.93 -8.91
CA ALA A 682 -3.95 -2.04 -8.99
C ALA A 682 -4.07 -2.69 -10.38
N TRP A 683 -3.65 -2.03 -11.45
CA TRP A 683 -4.10 -2.37 -12.82
C TRP A 683 -3.29 -3.47 -13.48
N GLU A 684 -1.98 -3.52 -13.22
CA GLU A 684 -1.05 -4.47 -13.84
C GLU A 684 -1.24 -5.92 -13.40
N THR A 685 -2.01 -6.14 -12.33
CA THR A 685 -2.38 -7.45 -11.81
C THR A 685 -3.70 -7.98 -12.36
N PHE A 686 -4.45 -7.19 -13.15
CA PHE A 686 -5.68 -7.66 -13.82
C PHE A 686 -5.33 -8.75 -14.85
N ALA A 687 -5.61 -10.00 -14.49
CA ALA A 687 -5.12 -11.15 -15.25
C ALA A 687 -5.97 -11.44 -16.50
N LYS A 688 -7.27 -11.09 -16.48
CA LYS A 688 -8.23 -11.38 -17.55
C LYS A 688 -8.28 -10.33 -18.67
N GLU A 689 -7.86 -9.09 -18.39
CA GLU A 689 -7.94 -7.93 -19.29
C GLU A 689 -6.69 -7.07 -19.05
N HIS A 690 -6.07 -6.56 -20.11
CA HIS A 690 -4.80 -5.85 -19.99
C HIS A 690 -4.99 -4.53 -19.23
N ASP A 691 -4.23 -4.35 -18.15
CA ASP A 691 -4.09 -3.10 -17.38
C ASP A 691 -5.42 -2.48 -16.92
N GLY A 692 -6.38 -3.32 -16.50
CA GLY A 692 -7.67 -2.87 -15.95
C GLY A 692 -8.61 -2.13 -16.92
N LYS A 693 -8.22 -1.92 -18.19
CA LYS A 693 -8.97 -1.09 -19.16
C LYS A 693 -10.44 -1.50 -19.31
N GLY A 694 -10.72 -2.81 -19.35
CA GLY A 694 -12.09 -3.34 -19.44
C GLY A 694 -12.94 -3.06 -18.20
N PHE A 695 -12.32 -2.96 -17.01
CA PHE A 695 -13.00 -2.53 -15.79
C PHE A 695 -13.36 -1.04 -15.87
N PHE A 696 -12.44 -0.16 -16.26
CA PHE A 696 -12.75 1.27 -16.40
C PHE A 696 -13.87 1.55 -17.40
N HIS A 697 -13.79 0.98 -18.60
CA HIS A 697 -14.80 1.18 -19.64
C HIS A 697 -16.17 0.65 -19.22
N GLU A 698 -16.28 -0.55 -18.63
CA GLU A 698 -17.58 -1.04 -18.16
C GLU A 698 -18.08 -0.27 -16.92
N LEU A 699 -17.20 0.15 -16.00
CA LEU A 699 -17.57 0.93 -14.82
C LEU A 699 -18.18 2.28 -15.21
N TYR A 700 -17.49 3.08 -16.02
CA TYR A 700 -17.95 4.42 -16.37
C TYR A 700 -19.21 4.37 -17.26
N LYS A 701 -19.24 3.47 -18.25
CA LYS A 701 -20.44 3.14 -19.03
C LYS A 701 -21.63 2.77 -18.14
N ARG A 702 -21.39 1.99 -17.07
CA ARG A 702 -22.44 1.56 -16.15
C ARG A 702 -22.89 2.70 -15.23
N LEU A 703 -21.98 3.52 -14.74
CA LEU A 703 -22.29 4.71 -13.95
C LEU A 703 -23.09 5.75 -14.76
N GLU A 704 -22.76 5.99 -16.02
CA GLU A 704 -23.55 6.85 -16.92
C GLU A 704 -25.00 6.35 -17.06
N GLN A 705 -25.18 5.05 -17.34
CA GLN A 705 -26.51 4.42 -17.40
C GLN A 705 -27.28 4.58 -16.08
N LEU A 706 -26.61 4.42 -14.94
CA LEU A 706 -27.20 4.53 -13.60
C LEU A 706 -27.54 5.98 -13.24
N GLN A 707 -26.81 6.96 -13.75
CA GLN A 707 -27.09 8.39 -13.59
C GLN A 707 -28.27 8.85 -14.44
N GLN A 708 -28.33 8.43 -15.71
CA GLN A 708 -29.50 8.63 -16.57
C GLN A 708 -30.73 7.88 -16.00
N ALA A 709 -30.51 6.78 -15.29
CA ALA A 709 -31.53 6.14 -14.47
C ALA A 709 -31.88 7.01 -13.23
N GLY A 710 -30.91 7.65 -12.58
CA GLY A 710 -31.06 8.33 -11.29
C GLY A 710 -30.96 7.38 -10.10
N GLU A 711 -30.39 6.18 -10.30
CA GLU A 711 -30.17 5.20 -9.22
C GLU A 711 -28.89 5.52 -8.46
N ILE A 712 -27.79 5.71 -9.20
CA ILE A 712 -26.47 6.06 -8.69
C ILE A 712 -25.98 7.27 -9.47
N ILE A 713 -25.55 8.33 -8.78
CA ILE A 713 -24.93 9.52 -9.40
C ILE A 713 -23.49 9.62 -8.90
N SER A 714 -22.53 9.63 -9.82
CA SER A 714 -21.13 9.86 -9.47
C SER A 714 -20.88 11.36 -9.26
N VAL A 715 -20.11 11.73 -8.24
CA VAL A 715 -19.90 13.13 -7.85
C VAL A 715 -18.45 13.37 -7.47
N THR A 716 -18.00 14.60 -7.64
CA THR A 716 -16.79 15.10 -6.97
C THR A 716 -17.11 15.50 -5.52
N GLY A 717 -16.09 15.67 -4.67
CA GLY A 717 -16.29 16.09 -3.29
C GLY A 717 -16.90 17.50 -3.19
N SER A 718 -16.36 18.46 -3.97
CA SER A 718 -16.93 19.80 -4.09
C SER A 718 -18.32 19.79 -4.72
N GLU A 719 -18.58 18.95 -5.72
CA GLU A 719 -19.90 18.84 -6.34
C GLU A 719 -20.98 18.32 -5.39
N TYR A 720 -20.65 17.36 -4.53
CA TYR A 720 -21.57 16.89 -3.49
C TYR A 720 -21.89 17.99 -2.47
N ILE A 721 -20.87 18.72 -2.01
CA ILE A 721 -21.02 19.79 -1.01
C ILE A 721 -21.81 20.97 -1.59
N GLN A 722 -21.44 21.43 -2.78
CA GLN A 722 -21.95 22.68 -3.36
C GLN A 722 -23.18 22.48 -4.25
N GLY A 723 -23.44 21.23 -4.65
CA GLY A 723 -24.52 20.84 -5.57
C GLY A 723 -24.18 21.08 -7.04
N ASN A 724 -24.93 20.44 -7.92
CA ASN A 724 -24.92 20.70 -9.36
C ASN A 724 -26.34 20.59 -9.95
N PRO A 725 -27.06 21.72 -10.11
CA PRO A 725 -28.42 21.73 -10.64
C PRO A 725 -28.54 21.19 -12.07
N LYS A 726 -27.47 21.17 -12.88
CA LYS A 726 -27.52 20.61 -14.24
C LYS A 726 -27.56 19.07 -14.24
N ARG A 727 -26.98 18.45 -13.20
CA ARG A 727 -26.94 16.98 -12.99
C ARG A 727 -27.95 16.50 -11.94
N ASN A 728 -28.85 17.38 -11.49
CA ASN A 728 -29.81 17.14 -10.41
C ASN A 728 -29.16 16.74 -9.06
N VAL A 729 -27.93 17.18 -8.81
CA VAL A 729 -27.25 17.00 -7.52
C VAL A 729 -27.65 18.17 -6.59
N PRO A 730 -28.35 17.93 -5.46
CA PRO A 730 -28.63 18.95 -4.47
C PRO A 730 -27.35 19.29 -3.68
N ALA A 731 -27.29 20.49 -3.11
CA ALA A 731 -26.17 20.90 -2.26
C ALA A 731 -26.26 20.27 -0.87
N HIS A 732 -25.12 19.81 -0.35
CA HIS A 732 -24.93 19.30 1.01
C HIS A 732 -23.91 20.18 1.73
N PRO A 733 -24.27 21.43 2.09
CA PRO A 733 -23.33 22.39 2.66
C PRO A 733 -22.77 21.90 4.01
N LEU A 734 -21.53 22.31 4.34
CA LEU A 734 -20.84 21.87 5.55
C LEU A 734 -21.65 22.13 6.83
N GLU A 735 -22.37 23.25 6.87
CA GLU A 735 -23.28 23.66 7.96
C GLU A 735 -24.36 22.61 8.28
N ALA A 736 -24.77 21.82 7.29
CA ALA A 736 -25.81 20.81 7.40
C ALA A 736 -25.27 19.39 7.64
N MET A 737 -23.94 19.21 7.63
CA MET A 737 -23.32 17.93 7.92
C MET A 737 -23.33 17.62 9.43
N PRO A 738 -23.38 16.35 9.85
CA PRO A 738 -23.16 15.99 11.24
C PRO A 738 -21.75 16.44 11.67
N GLN A 739 -21.64 17.03 12.86
CA GLN A 739 -20.34 17.38 13.45
C GLN A 739 -19.63 16.12 13.96
N LEU A 740 -18.32 16.06 13.78
CA LEU A 740 -17.42 15.07 14.34
C LEU A 740 -16.38 15.76 15.21
N GLU A 741 -16.42 15.52 16.53
CA GLU A 741 -15.35 15.93 17.45
C GLU A 741 -15.13 14.85 18.53
N PRO A 742 -13.87 14.49 18.86
CA PRO A 742 -12.64 14.84 18.15
C PRO A 742 -12.47 14.01 16.87
N LEU A 743 -11.71 14.52 15.89
CA LEU A 743 -11.22 13.70 14.77
C LEU A 743 -10.04 12.83 15.25
N PHE A 744 -10.24 11.51 15.30
CA PHE A 744 -9.25 10.56 15.82
C PHE A 744 -7.94 10.57 14.99
N PRO A 745 -6.75 10.55 15.62
CA PRO A 745 -5.48 10.49 14.92
C PRO A 745 -5.21 9.09 14.35
N GLY A 746 -5.23 8.94 13.03
CA GLY A 746 -4.95 7.67 12.35
C GLY A 746 -4.90 7.77 10.83
N SER A 747 -4.45 6.69 10.19
CA SER A 747 -4.36 6.53 8.73
C SER A 747 -5.48 5.64 8.16
N TRP A 748 -5.45 5.42 6.85
CA TRP A 748 -6.31 4.45 6.19
C TRP A 748 -6.01 2.97 6.47
N ILE A 749 -4.88 2.65 7.12
CA ILE A 749 -4.51 1.30 7.52
C ILE A 749 -4.65 1.15 9.04
N GLY A 750 -5.49 0.20 9.47
CA GLY A 750 -5.74 -0.10 10.89
C GLY A 750 -6.39 1.02 11.70
N GLY A 751 -6.62 2.21 11.13
CA GLY A 751 -6.89 3.44 11.88
C GLY A 751 -5.76 3.79 12.85
N THR A 752 -4.50 3.51 12.53
CA THR A 752 -3.30 3.81 13.34
C THR A 752 -2.22 4.43 12.44
N PHE A 753 -1.01 4.67 12.97
CA PHE A 753 0.16 5.04 12.18
C PHE A 753 1.24 3.93 12.16
N GLY A 754 0.89 2.69 12.56
CA GLY A 754 1.85 1.61 12.80
C GLY A 754 2.59 1.03 11.58
N ILE A 755 2.40 1.64 10.40
CA ILE A 755 3.13 1.34 9.14
C ILE A 755 4.24 2.39 8.88
N TRP A 756 4.33 3.43 9.72
CA TRP A 756 5.34 4.49 9.59
C TRP A 756 6.02 4.87 10.92
N ILE A 757 5.62 4.26 12.04
CA ILE A 757 6.16 4.51 13.39
C ILE A 757 5.74 3.43 14.40
N GLY A 758 6.71 2.91 15.17
CA GLY A 758 6.48 1.88 16.20
C GLY A 758 7.61 0.86 16.26
N GLU A 759 8.08 0.38 15.11
CA GLU A 759 9.19 -0.55 14.96
C GLU A 759 10.56 0.14 15.11
N SER A 760 11.63 -0.64 15.29
CA SER A 760 12.97 -0.10 15.55
C SER A 760 13.56 0.66 14.35
N GLU A 761 13.27 0.22 13.14
CA GLU A 761 13.79 0.84 11.91
C GLU A 761 13.09 2.18 11.62
N GLU A 762 11.76 2.21 11.67
CA GLU A 762 10.96 3.44 11.55
C GLU A 762 11.37 4.48 12.61
N ASN A 763 11.49 4.05 13.86
CA ASN A 763 11.92 4.92 14.96
C ASN A 763 13.36 5.42 14.77
N GLN A 764 14.23 4.64 14.12
CA GLN A 764 15.59 5.08 13.79
C GLN A 764 15.59 6.14 12.67
N ALA A 765 14.71 6.00 11.68
CA ALA A 765 14.49 7.01 10.64
C ALA A 765 13.99 8.34 11.23
N TRP A 766 13.01 8.30 12.13
CA TRP A 766 12.53 9.50 12.84
C TRP A 766 13.63 10.17 13.66
N GLN A 767 14.54 9.40 14.28
CA GLN A 767 15.71 9.96 14.98
C GLN A 767 16.71 10.61 14.03
N TYR A 768 16.97 10.03 12.85
CA TYR A 768 17.88 10.62 11.85
C TYR A 768 17.31 11.93 11.26
N LEU A 769 16.01 11.95 10.97
CA LEU A 769 15.30 13.15 10.55
C LEU A 769 15.30 14.22 11.64
N LEU A 770 15.03 13.85 12.90
CA LEU A 770 15.12 14.74 14.06
C LEU A 770 16.51 15.34 14.25
N GLN A 771 17.57 14.53 14.16
CA GLN A 771 18.96 14.99 14.28
C GLN A 771 19.27 16.02 13.19
N THR A 772 18.95 15.69 11.93
CA THR A 772 19.12 16.56 10.75
C THR A 772 18.38 17.88 10.91
N ARG A 773 17.09 17.82 11.28
CA ARG A 773 16.25 19.00 11.47
C ARG A 773 16.71 19.88 12.64
N SER A 774 17.21 19.25 13.70
CA SER A 774 17.79 19.93 14.86
C SER A 774 19.10 20.63 14.53
N ASP A 775 19.96 20.03 13.70
CA ASP A 775 21.21 20.66 13.25
C ASP A 775 20.94 21.82 12.29
N LEU A 776 19.96 21.70 11.39
CA LEU A 776 19.46 22.81 10.59
C LEU A 776 18.95 23.97 11.47
N ALA A 777 18.23 23.68 12.55
CA ALA A 777 17.82 24.72 13.51
C ALA A 777 19.03 25.36 14.24
N LYS A 778 20.03 24.58 14.66
CA LYS A 778 21.26 25.07 15.32
C LYS A 778 22.12 25.96 14.41
N SER A 779 22.04 25.79 13.09
CA SER A 779 22.75 26.62 12.10
C SER A 779 22.33 28.10 12.14
N GLY A 780 21.12 28.37 12.64
CA GLY A 780 20.50 29.70 12.65
C GLY A 780 20.10 30.21 11.26
N LEU A 781 19.95 29.32 10.27
CA LEU A 781 19.33 29.64 8.99
C LEU A 781 17.80 29.71 9.17
N PRO A 782 17.12 30.77 8.68
CA PRO A 782 15.68 30.90 8.82
C PRO A 782 14.93 29.94 7.89
N GLN A 783 13.80 29.40 8.35
CA GLN A 783 12.86 28.69 7.51
C GLN A 783 12.34 29.64 6.40
N PRO A 784 12.36 29.24 5.11
CA PRO A 784 11.79 30.02 4.03
C PRO A 784 10.31 30.30 4.24
N ASP A 785 9.82 31.37 3.61
CA ASP A 785 8.39 31.59 3.44
C ASP A 785 7.82 30.51 2.51
N PRO A 786 6.92 29.62 2.97
CA PRO A 786 6.40 28.51 2.17
C PRO A 786 5.50 28.98 1.02
N LEU A 787 5.14 30.27 0.94
CA LEU A 787 4.40 30.85 -0.17
C LEU A 787 5.31 31.52 -1.21
N LYS A 788 6.64 31.34 -1.14
CA LYS A 788 7.58 31.82 -2.18
C LYS A 788 7.99 30.70 -3.13
N PRO A 789 8.03 30.97 -4.45
CA PRO A 789 8.55 30.01 -5.41
C PRO A 789 10.06 29.75 -5.19
N PRO A 790 10.59 28.61 -5.69
CA PRO A 790 12.01 28.30 -5.59
C PRO A 790 12.90 29.43 -6.16
N PRO A 791 13.98 29.84 -5.49
CA PRO A 791 14.89 30.86 -5.99
C PRO A 791 15.55 30.47 -7.32
N THR A 792 15.54 31.39 -8.30
CA THR A 792 16.06 31.15 -9.66
C THR A 792 17.55 30.79 -9.70
N ASN A 793 18.34 31.28 -8.75
CA ASN A 793 19.72 30.87 -8.55
C ASN A 793 19.82 29.96 -7.32
N LYS A 794 19.83 28.63 -7.55
CA LYS A 794 20.01 27.62 -6.50
C LYS A 794 21.26 27.84 -5.63
N LYS A 795 22.30 28.50 -6.17
CA LYS A 795 23.60 28.75 -5.52
C LYS A 795 23.74 30.15 -4.91
N SER A 796 22.64 30.90 -4.80
CA SER A 796 22.57 32.09 -3.94
C SER A 796 22.36 31.69 -2.47
N LEU A 797 22.57 32.62 -1.54
CA LEU A 797 22.30 32.36 -0.11
C LEU A 797 20.85 31.94 0.12
N ASP A 798 19.89 32.67 -0.45
CA ASP A 798 18.46 32.34 -0.35
C ASP A 798 18.13 31.01 -1.04
N GLY A 799 18.84 30.68 -2.13
CA GLY A 799 18.71 29.39 -2.83
C GLY A 799 19.17 28.22 -1.97
N GLU A 800 20.39 28.27 -1.43
CA GLU A 800 20.93 27.20 -0.58
C GLU A 800 20.11 27.07 0.73
N ILE A 801 19.59 28.16 1.29
CA ILE A 801 18.63 28.08 2.42
C ILE A 801 17.33 27.42 1.99
N TRP A 802 16.76 27.80 0.84
CA TRP A 802 15.49 27.24 0.36
C TRP A 802 15.60 25.72 0.12
N TYR A 803 16.66 25.26 -0.56
CA TYR A 803 16.88 23.84 -0.79
C TYR A 803 17.22 23.07 0.49
N ALA A 804 17.94 23.65 1.46
CA ALA A 804 18.18 22.99 2.75
C ALA A 804 16.88 22.64 3.50
N PHE A 805 15.82 23.44 3.34
CA PHE A 805 14.48 23.10 3.86
C PHE A 805 13.68 22.22 2.88
N ASP A 806 13.85 22.36 1.56
CA ASP A 806 13.22 21.47 0.57
C ASP A 806 13.58 19.99 0.80
N GLU A 807 14.85 19.72 1.08
CA GLU A 807 15.34 18.37 1.41
C GLU A 807 14.83 17.85 2.77
N VAL A 808 14.52 18.72 3.74
CA VAL A 808 13.81 18.32 4.98
C VAL A 808 12.41 17.84 4.63
N TYR A 809 11.67 18.63 3.86
CA TYR A 809 10.30 18.28 3.49
C TYR A 809 10.24 17.02 2.62
N ALA A 810 11.26 16.79 1.78
CA ALA A 810 11.44 15.54 1.04
C ALA A 810 11.66 14.34 1.97
N ALA A 811 12.55 14.47 2.97
CA ALA A 811 12.82 13.43 3.96
C ALA A 811 11.64 13.18 4.95
N GLU A 812 10.64 14.06 5.01
CA GLU A 812 9.39 13.86 5.76
C GLU A 812 8.34 12.99 5.03
N GLY A 813 8.56 12.62 3.76
CA GLY A 813 7.61 11.82 2.97
C GLY A 813 7.34 10.44 3.57
N SER A 814 6.09 9.96 3.49
CA SER A 814 5.68 8.69 4.11
C SER A 814 6.34 7.47 3.48
N ASP A 815 6.69 7.55 2.20
CA ASP A 815 7.27 6.45 1.42
C ASP A 815 8.50 5.84 2.07
N TRP A 816 9.35 6.67 2.69
CA TRP A 816 10.57 6.18 3.36
C TRP A 816 10.22 5.24 4.52
N PHE A 817 9.25 5.66 5.32
CA PHE A 817 8.85 4.96 6.54
C PHE A 817 8.04 3.71 6.24
N TRP A 818 7.29 3.69 5.14
CA TRP A 818 6.53 2.53 4.66
C TRP A 818 7.40 1.29 4.42
N TRP A 819 8.67 1.44 4.04
CA TRP A 819 9.59 0.33 3.76
C TRP A 819 10.51 -0.02 4.94
N TYR A 820 10.31 0.58 6.11
CA TYR A 820 11.04 0.24 7.33
C TYR A 820 10.19 -0.69 8.21
N GLY A 821 10.84 -1.63 8.89
CA GLY A 821 10.16 -2.60 9.75
C GLY A 821 9.82 -3.93 9.06
N SER A 822 8.89 -4.68 9.63
CA SER A 822 8.59 -6.07 9.28
C SER A 822 7.22 -6.28 8.62
N ASP A 823 6.39 -5.24 8.57
CA ASP A 823 5.04 -5.29 7.99
C ASP A 823 5.01 -5.22 6.45
N MET A 824 6.02 -4.59 5.82
CA MET A 824 6.11 -4.40 4.36
C MET A 824 7.40 -5.01 3.78
N THR A 825 7.36 -5.38 2.50
CA THR A 825 8.56 -5.63 1.68
C THR A 825 8.21 -5.57 0.19
N SER A 826 9.13 -5.11 -0.64
CA SER A 826 8.96 -5.03 -2.09
C SER A 826 8.83 -6.43 -2.74
N PRO A 827 8.27 -6.52 -3.96
CA PRO A 827 8.27 -7.77 -4.73
C PRO A 827 9.67 -8.33 -5.03
N SER A 828 10.71 -7.49 -4.99
CA SER A 828 12.13 -7.87 -5.07
C SER A 828 12.69 -8.44 -3.77
N ASN A 829 12.01 -8.26 -2.63
CA ASN A 829 12.51 -8.55 -1.28
C ASN A 829 13.85 -7.81 -1.01
N ASP A 830 14.00 -6.62 -1.58
CA ASP A 830 15.13 -5.71 -1.36
C ASP A 830 14.61 -4.27 -1.45
N ASP A 831 14.52 -3.66 -0.27
CA ASP A 831 13.94 -2.36 -0.03
C ASP A 831 15.03 -1.27 0.14
N SER A 832 16.31 -1.65 0.02
CA SER A 832 17.47 -0.76 0.17
C SER A 832 17.50 0.49 -0.72
N PRO A 833 16.89 0.52 -1.93
CA PRO A 833 16.83 1.76 -2.71
C PRO A 833 16.02 2.89 -2.04
N PHE A 834 14.99 2.56 -1.24
CA PHE A 834 14.21 3.56 -0.51
C PHE A 834 15.01 4.16 0.65
N ASP A 835 15.71 3.32 1.41
CA ASP A 835 16.61 3.78 2.48
C ASP A 835 17.77 4.64 1.95
N ALA A 836 18.33 4.27 0.80
CA ALA A 836 19.36 5.06 0.14
C ALA A 836 18.85 6.46 -0.26
N ASN A 837 17.64 6.55 -0.84
CA ASN A 837 17.03 7.83 -1.20
C ASN A 837 16.71 8.69 0.04
N PHE A 838 16.15 8.12 1.12
CA PHE A 838 15.91 8.84 2.38
C PHE A 838 17.21 9.47 2.92
N ARG A 839 18.29 8.69 3.01
CA ARG A 839 19.59 9.18 3.49
C ARG A 839 20.25 10.18 2.52
N LEU A 840 19.98 10.10 1.21
CA LEU A 840 20.39 11.12 0.24
C LEU A 840 19.72 12.48 0.50
N HIS A 841 18.43 12.51 0.85
CA HIS A 841 17.75 13.75 1.25
C HIS A 841 18.34 14.32 2.55
N LEU A 842 18.60 13.49 3.57
CA LEU A 842 19.30 13.93 4.78
C LEU A 842 20.67 14.55 4.45
N ALA A 843 21.48 13.89 3.62
CA ALA A 843 22.77 14.43 3.16
C ALA A 843 22.61 15.73 2.34
N GLY A 844 21.55 15.85 1.55
CA GLY A 844 21.14 17.05 0.82
C GLY A 844 20.93 18.26 1.76
N VAL A 845 20.25 18.07 2.89
CA VAL A 845 20.08 19.11 3.92
C VAL A 845 21.44 19.65 4.38
N TYR A 846 22.40 18.78 4.74
CA TYR A 846 23.74 19.23 5.18
C TYR A 846 24.53 19.89 4.06
N SER A 847 24.42 19.40 2.81
CA SER A 847 25.10 19.97 1.65
C SER A 847 24.66 21.43 1.40
N HIS A 848 23.35 21.65 1.34
CA HIS A 848 22.76 22.98 1.15
C HIS A 848 22.96 23.90 2.37
N MET A 849 22.77 23.38 3.59
CA MET A 849 23.04 24.11 4.83
C MET A 849 24.50 24.60 4.90
N ASN A 850 25.48 23.73 4.61
CA ASN A 850 26.89 24.10 4.66
C ASN A 850 27.28 25.08 3.55
N ALA A 851 26.69 24.96 2.36
CA ALA A 851 26.86 25.97 1.31
C ALA A 851 26.34 27.34 1.76
N ALA A 852 25.16 27.42 2.38
CA ALA A 852 24.61 28.64 2.96
C ALA A 852 25.48 29.21 4.10
N LEU A 853 25.95 28.37 5.03
CA LEU A 853 26.84 28.77 6.13
C LEU A 853 28.16 29.35 5.60
N LYS A 854 28.73 28.72 4.58
CA LYS A 854 29.95 29.19 3.89
C LYS A 854 29.75 30.54 3.19
N LEU A 855 28.60 30.75 2.54
CA LEU A 855 28.23 32.05 1.98
C LEU A 855 28.05 33.14 3.06
N GLN A 856 27.67 32.76 4.29
CA GLN A 856 27.62 33.65 5.46
C GLN A 856 28.97 33.80 6.20
N GLY A 857 30.03 33.10 5.79
CA GLY A 857 31.31 33.08 6.51
C GLY A 857 31.27 32.41 7.88
N LYS A 858 30.29 31.53 8.12
CA LYS A 858 30.14 30.71 9.34
C LYS A 858 30.87 29.37 9.19
N PRO A 859 31.23 28.69 10.30
CA PRO A 859 31.73 27.32 10.25
C PRO A 859 30.65 26.35 9.73
N GLU A 860 31.09 25.34 8.98
CA GLU A 860 30.24 24.24 8.49
C GLU A 860 29.89 23.28 9.65
N ILE A 861 28.71 22.63 9.57
CA ILE A 861 28.27 21.58 10.48
C ILE A 861 28.62 20.23 9.86
N ALA A 862 29.26 19.35 10.64
CA ALA A 862 29.64 18.02 10.17
C ALA A 862 28.38 17.18 9.86
N LEU A 863 28.35 16.56 8.68
CA LEU A 863 27.36 15.54 8.30
C LEU A 863 27.55 14.31 9.21
N PRO A 864 26.52 13.87 9.96
CA PRO A 864 26.56 12.61 10.69
C PRO A 864 26.67 11.41 9.74
N VAL A 865 27.24 10.32 10.23
CA VAL A 865 27.19 9.02 9.53
C VAL A 865 25.80 8.43 9.75
N PHE A 866 24.93 8.53 8.75
CA PHE A 866 23.65 7.82 8.72
C PHE A 866 23.90 6.40 8.18
N LYS A 867 23.96 5.42 9.09
CA LYS A 867 24.06 4.00 8.73
C LYS A 867 22.78 3.56 7.98
N PRO A 868 22.83 2.56 7.10
CA PRO A 868 21.62 2.03 6.47
C PRO A 868 20.61 1.53 7.51
N ILE A 869 19.35 1.98 7.39
CA ILE A 869 18.30 1.62 8.35
C ILE A 869 17.78 0.22 8.05
N ILE A 870 17.52 -0.08 6.78
CA ILE A 870 17.17 -1.42 6.30
C ILE A 870 18.44 -2.27 6.34
N GLN A 871 18.41 -3.30 7.16
CA GLN A 871 19.46 -4.32 7.25
C GLN A 871 18.96 -5.60 6.59
N ALA A 872 19.80 -6.27 5.80
CA ALA A 872 19.37 -7.48 5.12
C ALA A 872 19.00 -8.58 6.13
N ASN A 873 17.78 -9.11 6.01
CA ASN A 873 17.21 -10.03 6.99
C ASN A 873 18.12 -11.24 7.28
N PRO A 874 18.46 -11.53 8.55
CA PRO A 874 19.35 -12.63 8.91
C PRO A 874 18.67 -13.98 8.64
N GLN A 875 19.32 -14.84 7.84
CA GLN A 875 18.94 -16.25 7.76
C GLN A 875 19.32 -16.95 9.07
N ALA A 876 18.37 -17.58 9.75
CA ALA A 876 18.64 -18.41 10.92
C ALA A 876 19.21 -19.80 10.54
N PRO A 877 20.07 -20.42 11.37
CA PRO A 877 20.56 -21.78 11.12
C PRO A 877 19.42 -22.80 11.16
N LEU A 878 19.36 -23.67 10.16
CA LEU A 878 18.35 -24.73 10.05
C LEU A 878 18.65 -25.95 10.92
N GLY A 879 19.88 -26.05 11.45
CA GLY A 879 20.30 -27.12 12.34
C GLY A 879 21.81 -27.09 12.59
N PRO A 880 22.39 -28.15 13.19
CA PRO A 880 23.82 -28.26 13.33
C PRO A 880 24.51 -28.32 11.95
N LEU A 881 25.67 -27.68 11.84
CA LEU A 881 26.57 -27.79 10.70
C LEU A 881 27.10 -29.24 10.64
N ASP A 882 26.57 -30.00 9.68
CA ASP A 882 26.90 -31.40 9.43
C ASP A 882 26.86 -31.69 7.91
N PRO A 883 28.02 -31.90 7.25
CA PRO A 883 29.36 -31.84 7.84
C PRO A 883 29.71 -30.45 8.38
N PRO A 884 30.61 -30.33 9.38
CA PRO A 884 31.11 -29.04 9.84
C PRO A 884 32.00 -28.38 8.77
N PRO A 885 32.07 -27.02 8.74
CA PRO A 885 32.90 -26.29 7.79
C PRO A 885 34.40 -26.51 8.05
N VAL A 886 35.21 -26.30 7.02
CA VAL A 886 36.66 -26.47 7.09
C VAL A 886 37.32 -25.14 7.42
N LEU A 887 37.75 -24.97 8.67
CA LEU A 887 38.47 -23.77 9.09
C LEU A 887 39.84 -23.65 8.37
N ASP A 888 39.88 -22.98 7.22
CA ASP A 888 41.09 -22.73 6.43
C ASP A 888 41.30 -21.25 6.01
N GLY A 889 40.28 -20.41 6.17
CA GLY A 889 40.32 -18.98 5.83
C GLY A 889 40.02 -18.67 4.36
N ALA A 890 39.33 -19.57 3.65
CA ALA A 890 38.77 -19.37 2.32
C ALA A 890 37.46 -20.15 2.16
N PHE A 891 36.57 -19.69 1.29
CA PHE A 891 35.41 -20.49 0.89
C PHE A 891 35.82 -21.51 -0.18
N VAL A 892 35.74 -22.81 0.13
CA VAL A 892 36.25 -23.87 -0.77
C VAL A 892 35.16 -24.92 -1.07
N PRO A 893 34.60 -24.97 -2.30
CA PRO A 893 34.87 -24.11 -3.47
C PRO A 893 34.14 -22.76 -3.44
N ASN A 894 33.20 -22.59 -2.52
CA ASN A 894 32.33 -21.43 -2.31
C ASN A 894 31.63 -21.55 -0.95
N GLU A 895 30.78 -20.58 -0.61
CA GLU A 895 30.09 -20.43 0.68
C GLU A 895 29.11 -21.57 1.06
N SER A 896 28.95 -22.61 0.21
CA SER A 896 28.01 -23.72 0.44
C SER A 896 28.28 -24.52 1.73
N GLU A 897 29.52 -24.55 2.22
CA GLU A 897 29.85 -25.23 3.49
C GLU A 897 29.20 -24.56 4.72
N TRP A 898 28.84 -23.29 4.59
CA TRP A 898 28.12 -22.51 5.59
C TRP A 898 26.62 -22.42 5.25
N ALA A 899 26.27 -22.02 4.02
CA ALA A 899 24.92 -21.57 3.66
C ALA A 899 23.81 -22.63 3.72
N ALA A 900 24.13 -23.92 3.61
CA ALA A 900 23.11 -24.98 3.49
C ALA A 900 22.39 -25.35 4.80
N LYS A 901 23.02 -25.08 5.96
CA LYS A 901 22.46 -25.34 7.30
C LYS A 901 22.77 -24.23 8.31
N GLY A 902 23.82 -23.45 8.07
CA GLY A 902 24.15 -22.27 8.86
C GLY A 902 23.16 -21.13 8.64
N GLY A 903 23.22 -20.18 9.55
CA GLY A 903 22.66 -18.86 9.35
C GLY A 903 23.68 -17.93 8.72
N PHE A 904 23.21 -16.82 8.17
CA PHE A 904 24.06 -15.72 7.75
C PHE A 904 23.31 -14.40 7.80
N PHE A 905 24.04 -13.29 7.87
CA PHE A 905 23.50 -11.95 7.65
C PHE A 905 24.53 -11.09 6.91
N PHE A 906 24.05 -10.09 6.18
CA PHE A 906 24.92 -9.10 5.56
C PHE A 906 25.12 -7.94 6.53
N ASP A 907 26.37 -7.50 6.64
CA ASP A 907 26.76 -6.31 7.37
C ASP A 907 27.11 -5.30 6.30
N SER A 908 26.10 -4.56 5.85
CA SER A 908 26.21 -3.64 4.73
C SER A 908 26.11 -2.22 5.24
N ASP A 909 27.25 -1.70 5.68
CA ASP A 909 27.35 -0.36 6.24
C ASP A 909 27.47 0.70 5.12
N THR A 910 27.75 0.29 3.88
CA THR A 910 27.66 1.14 2.68
C THR A 910 26.30 1.00 1.98
N ALA A 911 25.65 2.14 1.68
CA ALA A 911 24.60 2.19 0.67
C ALA A 911 24.51 3.58 0.02
N GLY A 912 24.64 3.61 -1.32
CA GLY A 912 24.56 4.82 -2.15
C GLY A 912 25.90 5.28 -2.76
N ALA A 913 25.91 6.48 -3.35
CA ALA A 913 27.06 7.04 -4.07
C ALA A 913 28.20 7.56 -3.16
N LEU A 914 28.00 7.55 -1.83
CA LEU A 914 29.01 7.86 -0.82
C LEU A 914 29.53 6.56 -0.23
N ALA A 915 30.80 6.23 -0.52
CA ALA A 915 31.47 5.09 0.12
C ALA A 915 31.55 5.35 1.63
N ASN A 916 31.04 4.41 2.44
CA ASN A 916 31.25 4.47 3.89
C ASN A 916 32.71 4.06 4.18
N PRO A 917 33.55 4.93 4.78
CA PRO A 917 34.92 4.57 5.15
C PRO A 917 35.01 3.51 6.26
N ASP A 918 33.89 3.24 6.93
CA ASP A 918 33.76 2.39 8.11
C ASP A 918 33.10 1.02 7.82
N ASP A 919 32.83 0.68 6.54
CA ASP A 919 32.26 -0.60 6.07
C ASP A 919 33.34 -1.68 5.82
N TRP A 920 33.85 -2.31 6.88
CA TRP A 920 35.02 -3.19 6.87
C TRP A 920 34.64 -4.68 6.80
N MET A 921 33.63 -5.08 7.57
CA MET A 921 32.94 -6.37 7.48
C MET A 921 31.92 -6.33 6.32
N ALA A 922 31.35 -7.48 5.94
CA ALA A 922 30.49 -7.58 4.75
C ALA A 922 29.42 -8.67 4.87
N THR A 923 29.80 -9.87 5.30
CA THR A 923 28.87 -10.99 5.45
C THR A 923 29.34 -11.90 6.57
N ILE A 924 28.44 -12.18 7.51
CA ILE A 924 28.71 -13.02 8.67
C ILE A 924 27.93 -14.32 8.49
N TYR A 925 28.63 -15.44 8.43
CA TYR A 925 28.06 -16.78 8.46
C TYR A 925 28.23 -17.37 9.84
N TYR A 926 27.25 -18.14 10.33
CA TYR A 926 27.28 -18.68 11.68
C TYR A 926 26.50 -19.98 11.83
N GLY A 927 26.84 -20.75 12.86
CA GLY A 927 26.11 -21.97 13.20
C GLY A 927 26.70 -22.68 14.41
N PHE A 928 26.11 -23.82 14.76
CA PHE A 928 26.60 -24.68 15.85
C PHE A 928 26.98 -26.04 15.30
N GLY A 929 27.95 -26.69 15.90
CA GLY A 929 28.44 -27.98 15.41
C GLY A 929 29.55 -28.54 16.28
N LYS A 930 30.31 -29.49 15.73
CA LYS A 930 31.47 -30.07 16.40
C LYS A 930 32.76 -29.75 15.66
N PHE A 931 33.80 -29.37 16.41
CA PHE A 931 35.18 -29.34 15.93
C PHE A 931 35.95 -30.47 16.62
N GLY A 932 36.32 -31.50 15.87
CA GLY A 932 36.83 -32.75 16.45
C GLY A 932 35.80 -33.38 17.41
N SER A 933 36.16 -33.50 18.69
CA SER A 933 35.28 -34.06 19.73
C SER A 933 34.52 -33.01 20.56
N LYS A 934 34.66 -31.71 20.26
CA LYS A 934 34.11 -30.60 21.05
C LYS A 934 32.90 -29.98 20.37
N ALA A 935 31.83 -29.74 21.12
CA ALA A 935 30.70 -28.93 20.66
C ALA A 935 31.01 -27.43 20.85
N GLY A 936 30.53 -26.60 19.94
CA GLY A 936 30.76 -25.16 19.97
C GLY A 936 30.09 -24.41 18.84
N PHE A 937 30.35 -23.12 18.82
CA PHE A 937 29.82 -22.17 17.85
C PHE A 937 30.86 -21.89 16.75
N TYR A 938 30.40 -21.91 15.50
CA TYR A 938 31.15 -21.56 14.30
C TYR A 938 30.72 -20.18 13.79
N LEU A 939 31.70 -19.38 13.37
CA LEU A 939 31.51 -18.04 12.83
C LEU A 939 32.50 -17.83 11.67
N ALA A 940 32.06 -17.31 10.54
CA ALA A 940 32.94 -16.78 9.50
C ALA A 940 32.56 -15.33 9.21
N VAL A 941 33.55 -14.44 9.22
CA VAL A 941 33.39 -13.01 8.96
C VAL A 941 34.13 -12.67 7.67
N GLN A 942 33.35 -12.48 6.61
CA GLN A 942 33.83 -11.96 5.34
C GLN A 942 33.93 -10.43 5.43
N HIS A 943 35.02 -9.88 4.90
CA HIS A 943 35.34 -8.46 4.92
C HIS A 943 35.38 -7.88 3.50
N ASN A 944 35.29 -6.56 3.38
CA ASN A 944 35.31 -5.88 2.08
C ASN A 944 36.72 -5.76 1.46
N PHE A 945 37.80 -5.95 2.24
CA PHE A 945 39.20 -5.75 1.84
C PHE A 945 40.10 -6.97 2.13
N ASP A 946 41.34 -6.96 1.62
CA ASP A 946 42.34 -8.01 1.86
C ASP A 946 42.90 -7.94 3.28
N LEU A 947 42.49 -8.89 4.12
CA LEU A 947 42.91 -9.00 5.52
C LEU A 947 44.36 -9.46 5.65
N SER A 948 44.94 -10.12 4.64
CA SER A 948 46.33 -10.58 4.70
C SER A 948 47.35 -9.44 4.65
N ALA A 949 46.94 -8.28 4.13
CA ALA A 949 47.69 -7.03 4.17
C ALA A 949 47.45 -6.20 5.45
N ALA A 950 46.49 -6.58 6.30
CA ALA A 950 46.13 -5.83 7.49
C ALA A 950 47.25 -5.83 8.55
N SER A 951 47.42 -4.68 9.22
CA SER A 951 48.40 -4.51 10.31
C SER A 951 47.85 -3.55 11.37
N ASN A 952 48.15 -3.85 12.63
CA ASN A 952 47.54 -3.17 13.79
C ASN A 952 46.00 -3.17 13.73
N ALA A 953 45.45 -4.28 13.22
CA ALA A 953 44.04 -4.52 12.98
C ALA A 953 43.55 -5.69 13.85
N ALA A 954 42.26 -5.78 14.16
CA ALA A 954 41.69 -6.93 14.87
C ALA A 954 40.17 -7.05 14.70
N LEU A 955 39.69 -8.30 14.73
CA LEU A 955 38.28 -8.63 14.91
C LEU A 955 38.05 -8.91 16.41
N GLY A 956 37.15 -8.16 17.05
CA GLY A 956 36.75 -8.35 18.44
C GLY A 956 35.39 -9.00 18.54
N LEU A 957 35.31 -10.19 19.15
CA LEU A 957 34.06 -10.91 19.39
C LEU A 957 33.63 -10.72 20.84
N TYR A 958 32.57 -9.94 21.08
CA TYR A 958 31.97 -9.73 22.38
C TYR A 958 30.81 -10.71 22.59
N LEU A 959 30.86 -11.45 23.69
CA LEU A 959 29.96 -12.59 23.94
C LEU A 959 29.30 -12.46 25.31
N SER A 960 28.01 -12.78 25.39
CA SER A 960 27.26 -12.87 26.64
C SER A 960 26.32 -14.07 26.61
N HIS A 961 26.00 -14.64 27.78
CA HIS A 961 25.20 -15.85 27.85
C HIS A 961 24.25 -15.85 29.05
N LYS A 962 23.19 -16.66 28.95
CA LYS A 962 22.27 -16.97 30.05
C LYS A 962 22.30 -18.46 30.31
N LYS A 963 23.25 -18.91 31.15
CA LYS A 963 23.39 -20.34 31.44
C LYS A 963 22.17 -20.84 32.19
N ILE A 964 21.45 -21.80 31.62
CA ILE A 964 20.23 -22.34 32.22
C ILE A 964 20.63 -23.32 33.34
N LEU A 965 20.45 -22.88 34.59
CA LEU A 965 20.69 -23.73 35.77
C LEU A 965 19.52 -24.70 36.00
N ASN A 966 18.30 -24.26 35.71
CA ASN A 966 17.09 -25.09 35.82
C ASN A 966 16.05 -24.68 34.77
N ALA A 967 15.93 -25.50 33.73
CA ALA A 967 15.00 -25.29 32.62
C ALA A 967 13.51 -25.42 33.00
N ALA A 968 13.17 -25.94 34.19
CA ALA A 968 11.79 -26.05 34.67
C ALA A 968 11.33 -24.82 35.46
N THR A 969 12.26 -24.03 36.03
CA THR A 969 11.96 -22.82 36.80
C THR A 969 12.36 -21.52 36.11
N GLY A 970 13.04 -21.60 34.96
CA GLY A 970 13.62 -20.42 34.28
C GLY A 970 14.83 -19.83 35.02
N GLN A 971 15.41 -20.56 35.98
CA GLN A 971 16.58 -20.07 36.73
C GLN A 971 17.82 -20.10 35.84
N VAL A 972 18.40 -18.92 35.60
CA VAL A 972 19.63 -18.73 34.82
C VAL A 972 20.77 -18.20 35.69
N GLN A 973 21.99 -18.46 35.25
CA GLN A 973 23.23 -17.82 35.68
C GLN A 973 23.75 -16.94 34.55
N GLU A 974 23.92 -15.66 34.85
CA GLU A 974 24.57 -14.67 33.98
C GLU A 974 25.94 -14.32 34.59
N ASP A 975 26.97 -14.18 33.75
CA ASP A 975 28.23 -13.57 34.17
C ASP A 975 28.08 -12.05 34.33
N PRO A 976 28.91 -11.35 35.14
CA PRO A 976 28.96 -9.90 35.15
C PRO A 976 29.31 -9.35 33.76
N ALA A 977 28.68 -8.26 33.34
CA ALA A 977 28.75 -7.77 31.98
C ALA A 977 28.89 -6.23 31.88
N THR A 978 29.19 -5.74 30.67
CA THR A 978 29.35 -4.33 30.33
C THR A 978 28.81 -4.00 28.93
N LEU A 979 28.21 -2.82 28.77
CA LEU A 979 27.78 -2.26 27.47
C LEU A 979 28.92 -1.47 26.79
N LYS A 980 30.18 -1.85 27.02
CA LYS A 980 31.36 -1.18 26.45
C LYS A 980 32.42 -2.17 25.96
N ASP A 981 32.94 -1.90 24.76
CA ASP A 981 34.05 -2.63 24.15
C ASP A 981 35.39 -2.36 24.87
N ARG A 982 36.50 -2.96 24.42
CA ARG A 982 37.84 -2.73 25.02
C ARG A 982 38.41 -1.34 24.77
N ASN A 983 37.90 -0.61 23.78
CA ASN A 983 38.31 0.74 23.38
C ASN A 983 37.47 1.82 24.07
N GLY A 984 36.36 1.44 24.73
CA GLY A 984 35.40 2.32 25.39
C GLY A 984 34.15 2.68 24.57
N GLY A 985 34.02 2.15 23.35
CA GLY A 985 32.84 2.29 22.49
C GLY A 985 31.63 1.50 23.00
N PRO A 986 30.40 1.81 22.55
CA PRO A 986 29.18 1.16 23.00
C PRO A 986 29.04 -0.27 22.45
N LEU A 987 28.39 -1.14 23.23
CA LEU A 987 27.95 -2.47 22.79
C LEU A 987 26.43 -2.62 22.94
N ALA A 988 25.78 -3.32 22.02
CA ALA A 988 24.33 -3.55 21.96
C ALA A 988 23.99 -5.02 22.31
N PHE A 989 23.25 -5.23 23.39
CA PHE A 989 22.84 -6.55 23.91
C PHE A 989 21.40 -6.48 24.45
N LYS A 990 20.63 -7.58 24.39
CA LYS A 990 19.35 -7.71 25.15
C LYS A 990 19.62 -7.87 26.65
N GLY A 991 20.75 -8.51 27.00
CA GLY A 991 21.20 -8.71 28.37
C GLY A 991 21.88 -7.49 28.99
N LYS A 992 22.69 -7.72 30.03
CA LYS A 992 23.45 -6.68 30.76
C LYS A 992 24.73 -6.21 30.02
N GLY A 993 24.81 -6.45 28.70
CA GLY A 993 26.02 -6.29 27.90
C GLY A 993 26.86 -7.56 27.74
N ALA A 994 28.09 -7.40 27.25
CA ALA A 994 29.05 -8.47 27.04
C ALA A 994 29.75 -8.90 28.33
N ALA A 995 29.98 -10.20 28.50
CA ALA A 995 30.70 -10.79 29.63
C ALA A 995 32.09 -11.32 29.25
N ARG A 996 32.32 -11.66 27.98
CA ARG A 996 33.58 -12.22 27.46
C ARG A 996 33.98 -11.52 26.15
N GLU A 997 35.27 -11.53 25.88
CA GLU A 997 35.87 -11.05 24.63
C GLU A 997 36.83 -12.12 24.10
N LEU A 998 36.69 -12.47 22.82
CA LEU A 998 37.73 -13.11 22.01
C LEU A 998 38.26 -12.08 21.02
N TRP A 999 39.50 -11.66 21.20
CA TRP A 999 40.18 -10.68 20.36
C TRP A 999 41.11 -11.38 19.36
N VAL A 1000 40.85 -11.21 18.07
CA VAL A 1000 41.62 -11.81 16.97
C VAL A 1000 42.49 -10.74 16.33
N ALA A 1001 43.72 -10.59 16.83
CA ALA A 1001 44.66 -9.59 16.32
C ALA A 1001 45.33 -10.05 15.01
N LEU A 1002 45.38 -9.15 14.02
CA LEU A 1002 45.93 -9.39 12.69
C LEU A 1002 47.26 -8.64 12.52
N ASN A 1003 48.32 -9.40 12.23
CA ASN A 1003 49.67 -8.87 12.04
C ASN A 1003 50.33 -9.48 10.81
N GLY A 1004 50.07 -8.90 9.63
CA GLY A 1004 50.73 -9.29 8.37
C GLY A 1004 50.41 -10.72 7.92
N GLY A 1005 49.12 -11.03 7.79
CA GLY A 1005 48.64 -12.35 7.36
C GLY A 1005 48.73 -13.45 8.43
N LYS A 1006 48.86 -13.06 9.71
CA LYS A 1006 48.75 -13.98 10.85
C LYS A 1006 47.72 -13.47 11.85
N ALA A 1007 46.76 -14.32 12.18
CA ALA A 1007 45.84 -14.12 13.28
C ALA A 1007 46.42 -14.67 14.60
N THR A 1008 46.20 -13.97 15.71
CA THR A 1008 46.54 -14.42 17.07
C THR A 1008 45.42 -14.05 18.04
N THR A 1009 45.05 -14.96 18.94
CA THR A 1009 43.91 -14.78 19.85
C THR A 1009 44.30 -14.34 21.26
N GLU A 1010 43.51 -13.43 21.85
CA GLU A 1010 43.55 -13.02 23.26
C GLU A 1010 42.14 -13.17 23.85
N TRP A 1011 42.01 -13.77 25.04
CA TRP A 1011 40.74 -13.93 25.74
C TRP A 1011 40.64 -13.02 26.97
N ARG A 1012 39.48 -12.39 27.16
CA ARG A 1012 39.16 -11.57 28.35
C ARG A 1012 37.78 -11.93 28.91
N LYS A 1013 37.59 -11.69 30.21
CA LYS A 1013 36.30 -11.87 30.89
C LYS A 1013 36.03 -10.71 31.85
N TRP A 1014 34.86 -10.10 31.72
CA TRP A 1014 34.43 -9.02 32.59
C TRP A 1014 34.15 -9.50 34.02
N THR A 1015 34.32 -8.62 35.00
CA THR A 1015 34.02 -8.90 36.42
C THR A 1015 33.29 -7.72 37.05
N ALA A 1016 32.50 -7.96 38.10
CA ALA A 1016 31.68 -6.92 38.73
C ALA A 1016 32.48 -5.75 39.36
N THR A 1017 33.80 -5.89 39.49
CA THR A 1017 34.71 -4.86 40.02
C THR A 1017 35.67 -4.31 38.96
N ALA A 1018 35.56 -4.74 37.70
CA ALA A 1018 36.43 -4.29 36.62
C ALA A 1018 36.07 -2.86 36.17
N THR A 1019 37.09 -2.05 35.90
CA THR A 1019 36.99 -0.75 35.21
C THR A 1019 37.51 -0.80 33.77
N SER A 1020 38.07 -1.94 33.37
CA SER A 1020 38.59 -2.25 32.03
C SER A 1020 38.63 -3.76 31.84
N TRP A 1021 38.51 -4.25 30.61
CA TRP A 1021 38.52 -5.68 30.28
C TRP A 1021 39.82 -6.38 30.73
N PRO A 1022 39.79 -7.29 31.73
CA PRO A 1022 41.00 -7.95 32.24
C PRO A 1022 41.32 -9.22 31.44
N ALA A 1023 42.59 -9.40 31.09
CA ALA A 1023 43.06 -10.57 30.36
C ALA A 1023 43.00 -11.85 31.19
N LEU A 1024 42.62 -12.97 30.55
CA LEU A 1024 42.70 -14.30 31.14
C LEU A 1024 44.09 -14.89 30.89
N ALA A 1025 44.74 -15.41 31.94
CA ALA A 1025 46.13 -15.88 31.87
C ALA A 1025 46.35 -17.04 30.89
N SER A 1026 45.29 -17.82 30.60
CA SER A 1026 45.14 -18.67 29.41
C SER A 1026 43.67 -19.09 29.29
N SER A 1027 43.19 -19.28 28.06
CA SER A 1027 42.07 -20.20 27.81
C SER A 1027 42.66 -21.61 27.66
N PRO A 1028 41.97 -22.67 28.11
CA PRO A 1028 42.44 -24.06 27.94
C PRO A 1028 42.52 -24.52 26.48
N PHE A 1029 41.79 -23.88 25.54
CA PHE A 1029 41.76 -24.29 24.13
C PHE A 1029 41.88 -23.13 23.13
N GLY A 1030 41.50 -21.91 23.51
CA GLY A 1030 41.80 -20.67 22.79
C GLY A 1030 41.19 -20.64 21.40
N GLY A 1031 39.86 -20.50 21.33
CA GLY A 1031 39.02 -20.37 20.11
C GLY A 1031 39.76 -20.44 18.77
N VAL A 1032 39.56 -21.53 18.03
CA VAL A 1032 40.33 -21.85 16.81
C VAL A 1032 40.03 -20.81 15.74
N VAL A 1033 41.05 -20.11 15.27
CA VAL A 1033 40.94 -19.15 14.15
C VAL A 1033 41.69 -19.67 12.95
N ALA A 1034 41.07 -19.58 11.78
CA ALA A 1034 41.69 -19.78 10.48
C ALA A 1034 41.59 -18.51 9.62
N GLY A 1035 42.53 -18.40 8.68
CA GLY A 1035 42.70 -17.22 7.84
C GLY A 1035 43.42 -16.04 8.52
N PRO A 1036 43.56 -14.92 7.78
CA PRO A 1036 43.23 -14.82 6.37
C PRO A 1036 44.25 -15.56 5.49
N THR A 1037 43.76 -16.21 4.43
CA THR A 1037 44.62 -16.70 3.34
C THR A 1037 45.27 -15.53 2.59
N LYS A 1038 46.30 -15.76 1.78
CA LYS A 1038 47.00 -14.67 1.05
C LYS A 1038 46.07 -14.06 0.00
N GLY A 1039 45.77 -12.77 0.12
CA GLY A 1039 44.74 -12.09 -0.69
C GLY A 1039 43.31 -12.36 -0.22
N GLY A 1040 43.14 -13.08 0.89
CA GLY A 1040 41.86 -13.53 1.43
C GLY A 1040 41.17 -12.46 2.27
N LYS A 1041 39.83 -12.46 2.21
CA LYS A 1041 38.96 -11.55 2.97
C LYS A 1041 38.19 -12.22 4.11
N LEU A 1042 38.49 -13.50 4.41
CA LEU A 1042 37.75 -14.32 5.35
C LEU A 1042 38.55 -14.57 6.62
N LEU A 1043 37.88 -14.44 7.77
CA LEU A 1043 38.30 -15.01 9.04
C LEU A 1043 37.26 -16.02 9.50
N GLU A 1044 37.70 -17.20 9.88
CA GLU A 1044 36.82 -18.25 10.40
C GLU A 1044 37.21 -18.57 11.84
N VAL A 1045 36.22 -18.75 12.70
CA VAL A 1045 36.39 -18.89 14.15
C VAL A 1045 35.49 -20.00 14.66
N PHE A 1046 36.05 -20.90 15.47
CA PHE A 1046 35.30 -21.85 16.28
C PHE A 1046 35.51 -21.57 17.77
N ILE A 1047 34.41 -21.37 18.49
CA ILE A 1047 34.38 -21.07 19.93
C ILE A 1047 33.80 -22.28 20.69
N PRO A 1048 34.62 -23.02 21.47
CA PRO A 1048 34.12 -24.10 22.32
C PRO A 1048 33.13 -23.59 23.38
N TYR A 1049 32.04 -24.31 23.64
CA TYR A 1049 31.07 -23.91 24.67
C TYR A 1049 31.67 -23.86 26.08
N GLU A 1050 32.69 -24.69 26.36
CA GLU A 1050 33.44 -24.68 27.62
C GLU A 1050 34.19 -23.35 27.86
N ASP A 1051 34.69 -22.68 26.82
CA ASP A 1051 35.33 -21.37 26.91
C ASP A 1051 34.32 -20.23 27.18
N LEU A 1052 33.05 -20.45 26.85
CA LEU A 1052 31.95 -19.55 27.20
C LEU A 1052 31.34 -19.87 28.57
N GLY A 1053 31.62 -21.06 29.11
CA GLY A 1053 31.01 -21.57 30.36
C GLY A 1053 29.61 -22.16 30.17
N ILE A 1054 29.19 -22.38 28.92
CA ILE A 1054 27.84 -22.76 28.52
C ILE A 1054 27.76 -24.24 28.10
N ALA A 1055 26.55 -24.74 27.88
CA ALA A 1055 26.28 -26.05 27.30
C ALA A 1055 25.61 -25.92 25.91
N ASP A 1056 25.54 -27.02 25.16
CA ASP A 1056 24.63 -27.13 23.99
C ASP A 1056 23.24 -26.64 24.41
N GLY A 1057 22.80 -25.52 23.82
CA GLY A 1057 21.49 -24.92 24.07
C GLY A 1057 21.47 -23.58 24.79
N ASP A 1058 22.39 -23.32 25.73
CA ASP A 1058 22.38 -22.06 26.49
C ASP A 1058 22.39 -20.82 25.55
N PRO A 1059 21.45 -19.86 25.70
CA PRO A 1059 21.38 -18.69 24.83
C PRO A 1059 22.68 -17.90 24.80
N LEU A 1060 23.16 -17.63 23.59
CA LEU A 1060 24.37 -16.87 23.28
C LEU A 1060 23.98 -15.59 22.53
N GLU A 1061 24.37 -14.45 23.09
CA GLU A 1061 24.32 -13.13 22.45
C GLU A 1061 25.73 -12.76 21.99
N ILE A 1062 25.89 -12.28 20.75
CA ILE A 1062 27.17 -11.94 20.14
C ILE A 1062 27.09 -10.55 19.48
N GLN A 1063 28.13 -9.76 19.65
CA GLN A 1063 28.42 -8.59 18.81
C GLN A 1063 29.89 -8.62 18.36
N MET A 1064 30.13 -8.26 17.11
CA MET A 1064 31.46 -8.15 16.51
C MET A 1064 31.86 -6.68 16.38
N ILE A 1065 33.14 -6.40 16.50
CA ILE A 1065 33.73 -5.14 16.04
C ILE A 1065 34.93 -5.40 15.16
N PHE A 1066 35.17 -4.55 14.16
CA PHE A 1066 36.48 -4.39 13.57
C PHE A 1066 37.21 -3.22 14.19
N SER A 1067 38.49 -3.40 14.48
CA SER A 1067 39.36 -2.41 15.13
C SER A 1067 40.60 -2.16 14.30
N GLN A 1068 40.88 -0.89 14.02
CA GLN A 1068 42.08 -0.45 13.33
C GLN A 1068 42.81 0.57 14.20
N ALA A 1069 44.11 0.36 14.41
CA ALA A 1069 44.97 1.21 15.23
C ALA A 1069 44.47 1.48 16.67
N GLY A 1070 43.75 0.51 17.27
CA GLY A 1070 43.21 0.61 18.62
C GLY A 1070 41.94 1.45 18.74
N LYS A 1071 41.22 1.64 17.63
CA LYS A 1071 39.87 2.21 17.60
C LYS A 1071 38.93 1.25 16.92
N THR A 1072 37.73 1.12 17.46
CA THR A 1072 36.59 0.53 16.78
C THR A 1072 36.29 1.37 15.53
N VAL A 1073 36.38 0.74 14.36
CA VAL A 1073 36.07 1.35 13.05
C VAL A 1073 34.81 0.77 12.44
N ASP A 1074 34.37 -0.40 12.89
CA ASP A 1074 33.19 -1.07 12.37
C ASP A 1074 32.56 -1.97 13.47
N THR A 1075 31.27 -2.26 13.38
CA THR A 1075 30.49 -3.03 14.38
C THR A 1075 29.35 -3.78 13.72
N ALA A 1076 29.37 -5.11 13.83
CA ALA A 1076 28.37 -6.01 13.28
C ALA A 1076 27.58 -6.76 14.37
N PRO A 1077 26.24 -6.83 14.30
CA PRO A 1077 25.36 -6.07 13.41
C PRO A 1077 25.33 -4.56 13.71
N SER A 1078 25.06 -3.75 12.69
CA SER A 1078 25.13 -2.28 12.69
C SER A 1078 24.07 -1.55 13.52
N LEU A 1079 22.90 -2.17 13.71
CA LEU A 1079 21.76 -1.68 14.49
C LEU A 1079 21.39 -2.72 15.55
N GLU A 1080 20.33 -2.50 16.34
CA GLU A 1080 19.94 -3.43 17.41
C GLU A 1080 19.43 -4.82 16.93
N SER A 1081 19.68 -5.20 15.68
CA SER A 1081 19.52 -6.53 15.11
C SER A 1081 20.37 -7.52 15.91
N LYS A 1082 19.73 -8.32 16.78
CA LYS A 1082 20.44 -9.21 17.70
C LYS A 1082 20.68 -10.57 17.05
N LEU A 1083 21.95 -11.00 16.95
CA LEU A 1083 22.27 -12.42 16.74
C LEU A 1083 21.97 -13.19 18.04
N LEU A 1084 20.73 -13.66 18.18
CA LEU A 1084 20.34 -14.63 19.20
C LEU A 1084 20.38 -16.02 18.58
N VAL A 1085 21.31 -16.86 19.03
CA VAL A 1085 21.29 -18.30 18.73
C VAL A 1085 20.35 -18.96 19.74
N GLU A 1086 19.11 -19.27 19.32
CA GLU A 1086 18.12 -19.95 20.16
C GLU A 1086 18.47 -21.42 20.45
N ASP A 1087 17.94 -21.96 21.55
CA ASP A 1087 18.25 -23.27 22.14
C ASP A 1087 17.51 -24.44 21.44
N PRO A 1088 18.16 -25.31 20.64
CA PRO A 1088 17.52 -26.49 20.04
C PRO A 1088 17.44 -27.69 21.01
N THR A 1089 17.83 -27.54 22.27
CA THR A 1089 17.83 -28.57 23.33
C THR A 1089 16.86 -28.29 24.49
N ALA A 1090 16.55 -27.03 24.79
CA ALA A 1090 15.36 -26.63 25.56
C ALA A 1090 14.11 -26.58 24.68
N ALA A 1091 14.27 -26.60 23.35
CA ALA A 1091 13.22 -27.03 22.46
C ALA A 1091 12.72 -28.43 22.86
N ILE A 1092 11.40 -28.55 22.97
CA ILE A 1092 10.70 -29.83 22.89
C ILE A 1092 10.33 -30.01 21.41
N PHE A 1093 10.77 -31.10 20.80
CA PHE A 1093 10.38 -31.42 19.43
C PHE A 1093 8.96 -31.98 19.43
N VAL A 1094 8.03 -31.22 18.86
CA VAL A 1094 6.65 -31.64 18.71
C VAL A 1094 6.49 -32.28 17.34
N THR A 1095 6.20 -33.58 17.34
CA THR A 1095 5.80 -34.32 16.15
C THR A 1095 4.27 -34.24 16.06
N PHE A 1096 3.76 -33.34 15.22
CA PHE A 1096 2.35 -33.36 14.83
C PHE A 1096 2.13 -34.47 13.82
N VAL A 1097 1.17 -35.35 14.09
CA VAL A 1097 0.71 -36.42 13.20
C VAL A 1097 -0.79 -36.25 13.02
N CYS A 1098 -1.24 -36.02 11.80
CA CYS A 1098 -2.65 -35.88 11.44
C CYS A 1098 -3.10 -37.13 10.67
N ASP A 1099 -3.98 -37.94 11.27
CA ASP A 1099 -4.67 -39.02 10.54
C ASP A 1099 -5.74 -38.41 9.63
N ALA A 1100 -5.40 -38.27 8.35
CA ALA A 1100 -6.26 -37.72 7.31
C ALA A 1100 -7.06 -38.80 6.55
N ARG A 1101 -6.95 -40.07 6.95
CA ARG A 1101 -7.73 -41.16 6.36
C ARG A 1101 -9.19 -41.00 6.73
N GLY A 1102 -10.07 -40.99 5.72
CA GLY A 1102 -11.52 -40.94 5.87
C GLY A 1102 -12.11 -42.04 6.76
N PRO A 1103 -13.44 -42.09 6.92
CA PRO A 1103 -14.12 -42.72 8.06
C PRO A 1103 -13.85 -44.23 8.22
N LYS A 1104 -12.77 -44.56 8.95
CA LYS A 1104 -12.63 -45.83 9.68
C LYS A 1104 -13.79 -45.95 10.67
N ALA A 1105 -14.18 -47.17 11.02
CA ALA A 1105 -15.26 -47.42 11.98
C ALA A 1105 -14.96 -46.72 13.33
N GLY A 1106 -15.68 -45.60 13.59
CA GLY A 1106 -15.48 -44.73 14.75
C GLY A 1106 -15.06 -43.28 14.42
N ASN A 1107 -14.64 -42.97 13.20
CA ASN A 1107 -14.26 -41.60 12.79
C ASN A 1107 -15.45 -40.78 12.25
N PRO A 1108 -15.56 -39.48 12.60
CA PRO A 1108 -16.49 -38.59 11.94
C PRO A 1108 -16.12 -38.48 10.45
N PRO A 1109 -17.06 -38.60 9.50
CA PRO A 1109 -16.77 -38.30 8.09
C PRO A 1109 -16.31 -36.85 7.90
N LEU A 1110 -15.33 -36.66 7.00
CA LEU A 1110 -14.60 -35.40 6.77
C LEU A 1110 -15.49 -34.20 6.35
N ASN A 1111 -16.74 -34.45 5.96
CA ASN A 1111 -17.70 -33.43 5.51
C ASN A 1111 -18.74 -33.03 6.59
N LEU A 1112 -18.60 -33.48 7.84
CA LEU A 1112 -19.57 -33.17 8.91
C LEU A 1112 -19.61 -31.68 9.33
N TYR A 1113 -18.57 -30.91 9.00
CA TYR A 1113 -18.35 -29.57 9.57
C TYR A 1113 -18.07 -28.48 8.51
N GLY A 1114 -18.12 -28.81 7.22
CA GLY A 1114 -17.95 -27.88 6.09
C GLY A 1114 -17.65 -28.60 4.76
N ASP A 1115 -17.85 -27.91 3.64
CA ASP A 1115 -17.47 -28.39 2.31
C ASP A 1115 -15.97 -28.14 2.06
N LEU A 1116 -15.17 -29.21 2.08
CA LEU A 1116 -13.74 -29.16 1.75
C LEU A 1116 -13.52 -29.28 0.22
N CYS A 1117 -12.95 -28.25 -0.39
CA CYS A 1117 -12.69 -28.21 -1.84
C CYS A 1117 -11.46 -29.02 -2.27
N ASN A 1118 -10.48 -29.18 -1.38
CA ASN A 1118 -9.27 -29.98 -1.60
C ASN A 1118 -9.18 -31.07 -0.51
N LEU A 1119 -9.96 -32.14 -0.62
CA LEU A 1119 -9.88 -33.28 0.31
C LEU A 1119 -8.43 -33.83 0.42
N PRO A 1120 -7.95 -34.14 1.63
CA PRO A 1120 -6.61 -34.68 1.81
C PRO A 1120 -6.49 -36.12 1.28
N ALA A 1121 -5.28 -36.57 0.97
CA ALA A 1121 -5.05 -37.96 0.61
C ALA A 1121 -5.35 -38.91 1.80
N PRO A 1122 -5.94 -40.10 1.58
CA PRO A 1122 -6.11 -40.79 0.29
C PRO A 1122 -7.37 -40.42 -0.51
N ASP A 1123 -8.31 -39.68 0.08
CA ASP A 1123 -9.64 -39.45 -0.50
C ASP A 1123 -9.71 -38.24 -1.46
N GLY A 1124 -8.60 -37.49 -1.60
CA GLY A 1124 -8.45 -36.41 -2.58
C GLY A 1124 -7.00 -36.13 -2.99
N LYS A 1125 -6.75 -34.89 -3.45
CA LYS A 1125 -5.43 -34.40 -3.93
C LYS A 1125 -4.85 -33.25 -3.08
N GLY A 1126 -5.50 -32.92 -1.96
CA GLY A 1126 -5.03 -31.91 -1.03
C GLY A 1126 -3.79 -32.37 -0.25
N ILE A 1127 -2.92 -31.42 0.05
CA ILE A 1127 -1.86 -31.52 1.05
C ILE A 1127 -2.46 -31.08 2.39
N VAL A 1128 -2.11 -31.76 3.48
CA VAL A 1128 -2.46 -31.31 4.84
C VAL A 1128 -1.47 -30.26 5.31
N TYR A 1129 -1.97 -29.16 5.88
CA TYR A 1129 -1.18 -28.07 6.45
C TYR A 1129 -1.62 -27.80 7.89
N ILE A 1130 -0.79 -27.11 8.66
CA ILE A 1130 -1.10 -26.58 10.00
C ILE A 1130 -1.07 -25.06 10.01
N ALA A 1131 -1.94 -24.45 10.82
CA ALA A 1131 -2.00 -23.01 11.08
C ALA A 1131 -2.17 -22.79 12.60
N GLY A 1132 -1.42 -21.87 13.21
CA GLY A 1132 -1.41 -21.68 14.66
C GLY A 1132 -0.79 -20.37 15.14
N ASN A 1133 -0.66 -20.24 16.47
CA ASN A 1133 -0.25 -19.02 17.18
C ASN A 1133 1.27 -18.80 17.33
N ASP A 1134 2.12 -19.69 16.83
CA ASP A 1134 3.58 -19.55 16.79
C ASP A 1134 4.03 -19.33 15.33
N PRO A 1135 5.07 -18.53 15.05
CA PRO A 1135 5.57 -18.32 13.68
C PRO A 1135 5.90 -19.61 12.92
N LYS A 1136 6.37 -20.65 13.63
CA LYS A 1136 6.65 -22.00 13.07
C LYS A 1136 5.38 -22.74 12.63
N LEU A 1137 4.22 -22.31 13.14
CA LEU A 1137 2.88 -22.77 12.75
C LEU A 1137 2.19 -21.76 11.80
N GLY A 1138 2.92 -20.83 11.18
CA GLY A 1138 2.37 -19.88 10.22
C GLY A 1138 1.74 -18.61 10.82
N MET A 1139 2.08 -18.24 12.06
CA MET A 1139 1.72 -16.93 12.62
C MET A 1139 2.55 -15.80 11.98
N LYS A 1140 1.89 -14.73 11.53
CA LYS A 1140 2.48 -13.37 11.37
C LYS A 1140 1.80 -12.43 12.38
N ALA A 1141 0.99 -11.47 11.92
CA ALA A 1141 0.02 -10.75 12.75
C ALA A 1141 -1.27 -11.58 13.01
N LYS A 1142 -1.55 -12.57 12.15
CA LYS A 1142 -2.65 -13.54 12.26
C LYS A 1142 -2.19 -14.92 11.77
N TRP A 1143 -2.99 -15.95 12.02
CA TRP A 1143 -2.70 -17.31 11.56
C TRP A 1143 -2.85 -17.37 10.03
N VAL A 1144 -1.87 -17.96 9.33
CA VAL A 1144 -1.88 -18.10 7.86
C VAL A 1144 -2.13 -19.58 7.48
N PRO A 1145 -3.30 -19.91 6.88
CA PRO A 1145 -3.65 -21.26 6.46
C PRO A 1145 -2.89 -21.68 5.19
N ASN A 1146 -2.82 -22.99 4.95
CA ASN A 1146 -2.16 -23.61 3.80
C ASN A 1146 -0.68 -23.18 3.57
N LYS A 1147 -0.01 -22.67 4.61
CA LYS A 1147 1.41 -22.25 4.55
C LYS A 1147 2.38 -23.33 5.00
N VAL A 1148 2.15 -23.91 6.19
CA VAL A 1148 3.07 -24.89 6.79
C VAL A 1148 2.58 -26.31 6.48
N ALA A 1149 3.16 -26.94 5.46
CA ALA A 1149 2.76 -28.26 5.00
C ALA A 1149 3.27 -29.39 5.90
N LEU A 1150 2.44 -30.42 6.09
CA LEU A 1150 2.83 -31.73 6.64
C LEU A 1150 3.25 -32.65 5.46
N ARG A 1151 3.85 -33.81 5.76
CA ARG A 1151 4.29 -34.80 4.75
C ARG A 1151 3.89 -36.23 5.10
N ASP A 1152 3.65 -37.03 4.07
CA ASP A 1152 3.37 -38.48 4.10
C ASP A 1152 4.36 -39.17 3.13
N ASP A 1153 5.67 -38.96 3.37
CA ASP A 1153 6.78 -39.27 2.45
C ASP A 1153 7.87 -40.20 3.02
N GLY A 1154 7.67 -40.72 4.24
CA GLY A 1154 8.57 -41.63 4.97
C GLY A 1154 9.85 -40.96 5.47
N LYS A 1155 9.85 -39.64 5.68
CA LYS A 1155 11.01 -38.85 6.11
C LYS A 1155 10.64 -37.86 7.20
N GLU A 1156 11.67 -37.25 7.80
CA GLU A 1156 11.58 -36.07 8.70
C GLU A 1156 10.60 -36.20 9.88
N GLY A 1157 10.22 -37.43 10.25
CA GLY A 1157 9.30 -37.72 11.34
C GLY A 1157 8.16 -38.67 10.95
N ASP A 1158 7.81 -38.73 9.66
CA ASP A 1158 6.90 -39.75 9.14
C ASP A 1158 7.58 -41.14 9.16
N GLU A 1159 6.84 -42.13 9.66
CA GLU A 1159 7.28 -43.52 9.78
C GLU A 1159 7.08 -44.30 8.48
N LYS A 1160 6.14 -43.91 7.61
CA LYS A 1160 5.78 -44.68 6.42
C LYS A 1160 5.04 -43.88 5.36
N ALA A 1161 5.75 -43.59 4.26
CA ALA A 1161 5.22 -42.93 3.08
C ALA A 1161 3.91 -43.55 2.52
N GLY A 1162 2.96 -42.67 2.19
CA GLY A 1162 1.68 -42.99 1.57
C GLY A 1162 0.73 -43.79 2.45
N ASP A 1163 0.83 -43.67 3.77
CA ASP A 1163 -0.03 -44.39 4.72
C ASP A 1163 -1.20 -43.54 5.26
N GLY A 1164 -1.25 -42.24 4.94
CA GLY A 1164 -2.29 -41.30 5.34
C GLY A 1164 -2.09 -40.64 6.71
N LEU A 1165 -0.92 -40.84 7.33
CA LEU A 1165 -0.47 -40.12 8.54
C LEU A 1165 0.45 -38.97 8.16
N TRP A 1166 -0.15 -37.81 7.92
CA TRP A 1166 0.61 -36.61 7.57
C TRP A 1166 1.36 -36.11 8.81
N THR A 1167 2.67 -35.89 8.68
CA THR A 1167 3.57 -35.60 9.81
C THR A 1167 4.36 -34.30 9.62
N LEU A 1168 4.62 -33.59 10.71
CA LEU A 1168 5.50 -32.42 10.79
C LEU A 1168 6.20 -32.39 12.15
N VAL A 1169 7.53 -32.16 12.16
CA VAL A 1169 8.32 -32.07 13.39
C VAL A 1169 8.87 -30.65 13.56
N LEU A 1170 8.54 -30.00 14.66
CA LEU A 1170 8.94 -28.61 14.95
C LEU A 1170 9.45 -28.43 16.39
N PRO A 1171 10.50 -27.61 16.62
CA PRO A 1171 10.99 -27.28 17.96
C PRO A 1171 10.18 -26.14 18.60
N PHE A 1172 9.74 -26.32 19.85
CA PHE A 1172 9.07 -25.25 20.64
C PHE A 1172 9.64 -25.11 22.05
N PRO A 1173 9.68 -23.90 22.64
CA PRO A 1173 10.10 -23.71 24.02
C PRO A 1173 9.25 -24.51 25.03
N LYS A 1174 9.88 -25.03 26.08
CA LYS A 1174 9.18 -25.67 27.21
C LYS A 1174 8.12 -24.74 27.81
N GLY A 1175 6.93 -25.30 28.07
CA GLY A 1175 5.84 -24.54 28.67
C GLY A 1175 5.11 -23.58 27.72
N SER A 1176 5.41 -23.59 26.42
CA SER A 1176 4.62 -22.88 25.40
C SER A 1176 3.20 -23.39 25.37
N ASN A 1177 2.22 -22.48 25.25
CA ASN A 1177 0.85 -22.82 24.92
C ASN A 1177 0.66 -22.69 23.41
N LEU A 1178 0.65 -23.82 22.70
CA LEU A 1178 0.39 -23.86 21.27
C LEU A 1178 -1.11 -23.92 21.03
N LYS A 1179 -1.61 -23.12 20.09
CA LYS A 1179 -2.97 -23.14 19.58
C LYS A 1179 -2.91 -23.33 18.07
N TYR A 1180 -3.71 -24.25 17.52
CA TYR A 1180 -3.60 -24.63 16.11
C TYR A 1180 -4.87 -25.28 15.53
N LYS A 1181 -4.92 -25.33 14.19
CA LYS A 1181 -5.86 -26.08 13.35
C LYS A 1181 -5.12 -26.68 12.16
N TYR A 1182 -5.71 -27.70 11.54
CA TYR A 1182 -5.30 -28.22 10.25
C TYR A 1182 -6.14 -27.64 9.11
N THR A 1183 -5.52 -27.51 7.94
CA THR A 1183 -6.17 -27.14 6.68
C THR A 1183 -5.78 -28.13 5.60
N SER A 1184 -6.57 -28.25 4.54
CA SER A 1184 -6.29 -29.12 3.40
C SER A 1184 -6.45 -28.36 2.09
N GLY A 1185 -5.36 -28.26 1.33
CA GLY A 1185 -5.25 -27.32 0.21
C GLY A 1185 -4.16 -27.72 -0.78
N LYS A 1186 -3.72 -26.75 -1.58
CA LYS A 1186 -2.54 -26.84 -2.45
C LYS A 1186 -1.67 -25.58 -2.26
N PRO A 1187 -0.45 -25.51 -2.83
CA PRO A 1187 0.39 -24.31 -2.70
C PRO A 1187 -0.31 -23.02 -3.16
N GLU A 1188 -1.17 -23.07 -4.18
CA GLU A 1188 -1.96 -21.91 -4.61
C GLU A 1188 -3.07 -21.45 -3.64
N ASN A 1189 -3.24 -22.13 -2.50
CA ASN A 1189 -4.24 -21.79 -1.47
C ASN A 1189 -3.65 -21.14 -0.20
N GLU A 1190 -2.36 -20.77 -0.17
CA GLU A 1190 -1.77 -20.05 0.98
C GLU A 1190 -2.60 -18.81 1.34
N GLY A 1191 -2.86 -18.61 2.64
CA GLY A 1191 -3.66 -17.47 3.14
C GLY A 1191 -5.17 -17.65 3.06
N GLN A 1192 -5.67 -18.64 2.30
CA GLN A 1192 -7.11 -18.89 2.13
C GLN A 1192 -7.66 -19.83 3.21
N TRP A 1193 -8.69 -19.40 3.96
CA TRP A 1193 -9.38 -20.26 4.94
C TRP A 1193 -10.56 -21.03 4.31
N GLY A 1194 -11.30 -20.35 3.42
CA GLY A 1194 -12.52 -20.88 2.82
C GLY A 1194 -12.29 -22.20 2.08
N CYS A 1195 -13.17 -23.17 2.32
CA CYS A 1195 -13.14 -24.54 1.78
C CYS A 1195 -11.86 -25.37 2.03
N THR A 1196 -10.90 -24.88 2.81
CA THR A 1196 -9.70 -25.66 3.21
C THR A 1196 -9.62 -25.94 4.70
N GLU A 1197 -10.30 -25.16 5.55
CA GLU A 1197 -10.27 -25.29 7.01
C GLU A 1197 -11.08 -26.47 7.55
N GLU A 1198 -10.56 -27.19 8.54
CA GLU A 1198 -11.27 -28.32 9.17
C GLU A 1198 -12.49 -27.91 10.02
N PHE A 1199 -12.49 -26.72 10.64
CA PHE A 1199 -13.64 -26.10 11.31
C PHE A 1199 -13.40 -24.60 11.63
N PRO A 1200 -14.36 -23.69 11.36
CA PRO A 1200 -14.13 -22.26 11.53
C PRO A 1200 -14.19 -21.76 12.99
N LEU A 1201 -15.05 -22.35 13.84
CA LEU A 1201 -15.45 -21.74 15.12
C LEU A 1201 -14.60 -22.09 16.35
N THR A 1202 -13.65 -23.02 16.25
CA THR A 1202 -12.87 -23.52 17.41
C THR A 1202 -11.43 -23.82 17.02
N GLU A 1203 -10.52 -23.92 17.98
CA GLU A 1203 -9.10 -24.30 17.80
C GLU A 1203 -8.67 -25.37 18.81
N ARG A 1204 -7.68 -26.20 18.44
CA ARG A 1204 -7.01 -27.08 19.41
C ARG A 1204 -5.97 -26.29 20.20
N ALA A 1205 -5.64 -26.76 21.40
CA ALA A 1205 -4.46 -26.29 22.12
C ALA A 1205 -3.67 -27.41 22.79
N LEU A 1206 -2.38 -27.14 23.02
CA LEU A 1206 -1.41 -28.03 23.64
C LEU A 1206 -0.44 -27.22 24.51
N ASP A 1207 -0.38 -27.54 25.80
CA ASP A 1207 0.70 -27.08 26.67
C ASP A 1207 1.93 -27.97 26.49
N ILE A 1208 3.03 -27.38 26.04
CA ILE A 1208 4.31 -28.07 25.89
C ILE A 1208 4.89 -28.41 27.25
N THR A 1209 5.25 -29.68 27.45
CA THR A 1209 5.72 -30.18 28.73
C THR A 1209 6.86 -29.35 29.32
N LYS A 1210 6.76 -29.09 30.63
CA LYS A 1210 7.80 -28.43 31.43
C LYS A 1210 8.75 -29.46 32.07
N ASP A 1211 8.50 -30.75 31.90
CA ASP A 1211 9.34 -31.84 32.41
C ASP A 1211 10.70 -31.84 31.68
N PRO A 1212 11.84 -31.65 32.39
CA PRO A 1212 13.16 -31.63 31.76
C PRO A 1212 13.62 -33.00 31.23
N ALA A 1213 13.03 -34.11 31.68
CA ALA A 1213 13.35 -35.45 31.20
C ALA A 1213 12.68 -35.78 29.86
N LYS A 1214 11.64 -35.03 29.49
CA LYS A 1214 10.92 -35.16 28.22
C LYS A 1214 11.54 -34.24 27.17
N LYS A 1215 11.75 -34.77 25.98
CA LYS A 1215 12.42 -34.05 24.87
C LYS A 1215 11.64 -34.09 23.57
N LYS A 1216 10.65 -34.99 23.44
CA LYS A 1216 9.70 -34.98 22.34
C LYS A 1216 8.27 -35.09 22.84
N VAL A 1217 7.35 -34.56 22.05
CA VAL A 1217 5.91 -34.71 22.23
C VAL A 1217 5.35 -35.19 20.90
N LYS A 1218 4.85 -36.41 20.84
CA LYS A 1218 4.11 -36.89 19.67
C LYS A 1218 2.63 -36.61 19.88
N VAL A 1219 2.06 -35.76 19.04
CA VAL A 1219 0.65 -35.39 19.02
C VAL A 1219 0.02 -36.12 17.85
N THR A 1220 -0.90 -37.04 18.12
CA THR A 1220 -1.65 -37.73 17.06
C THR A 1220 -3.08 -37.24 17.06
N ASP A 1221 -3.43 -36.43 16.08
CA ASP A 1221 -4.76 -35.91 15.83
C ASP A 1221 -5.46 -36.71 14.73
N ILE A 1222 -6.77 -36.52 14.62
CA ILE A 1222 -7.56 -36.95 13.48
C ILE A 1222 -8.12 -35.70 12.81
N PHE A 1223 -8.01 -35.61 11.48
CA PHE A 1223 -8.51 -34.45 10.75
C PHE A 1223 -10.02 -34.27 10.98
N ALA A 1224 -10.46 -33.03 11.25
CA ALA A 1224 -11.84 -32.68 11.63
C ALA A 1224 -12.36 -33.28 12.97
N ASP A 1225 -11.48 -33.79 13.84
CA ASP A 1225 -11.83 -34.12 15.23
C ASP A 1225 -11.88 -32.84 16.08
N ARG A 1226 -13.07 -32.24 16.15
CA ARG A 1226 -13.30 -30.90 16.70
C ARG A 1226 -13.29 -30.87 18.25
N PRO A 1227 -12.48 -30.01 18.90
CA PRO A 1227 -12.51 -29.83 20.35
C PRO A 1227 -13.78 -29.10 20.81
N THR A 1228 -14.21 -29.37 22.04
CA THR A 1228 -15.31 -28.64 22.71
C THR A 1228 -15.09 -28.71 24.22
N PRO A 1229 -14.79 -27.58 24.91
CA PRO A 1229 -14.68 -26.21 24.41
C PRO A 1229 -13.42 -25.93 23.57
N SER A 1230 -13.33 -24.73 22.98
CA SER A 1230 -12.14 -24.28 22.26
C SER A 1230 -10.90 -24.18 23.16
N GLY A 1231 -9.71 -24.33 22.59
CA GLY A 1231 -8.47 -24.28 23.35
C GLY A 1231 -8.21 -25.53 24.19
N THR A 1232 -8.71 -26.68 23.73
CA THR A 1232 -8.44 -28.01 24.31
C THR A 1232 -7.95 -28.98 23.22
N PRO A 1233 -7.31 -30.11 23.55
CA PRO A 1233 -7.09 -31.18 22.59
C PRO A 1233 -8.40 -31.71 22.00
N GLY A 1234 -8.36 -32.27 20.79
CA GLY A 1234 -9.52 -32.94 20.19
C GLY A 1234 -9.94 -34.17 20.99
N PRO A 1235 -11.22 -34.60 20.92
CA PRO A 1235 -11.73 -35.77 21.65
C PRO A 1235 -10.94 -37.08 21.45
N LYS A 1236 -10.14 -37.17 20.38
CA LYS A 1236 -9.29 -38.32 20.03
C LYS A 1236 -7.81 -37.98 19.91
N THR A 1237 -7.40 -36.75 20.23
CA THR A 1237 -5.99 -36.37 20.25
C THR A 1237 -5.23 -37.26 21.25
N VAL A 1238 -4.23 -38.01 20.77
CA VAL A 1238 -3.33 -38.81 21.61
C VAL A 1238 -2.01 -38.08 21.76
N ILE A 1239 -1.65 -37.73 22.99
CA ILE A 1239 -0.39 -37.06 23.32
C ILE A 1239 0.53 -38.06 24.01
N VAL A 1240 1.70 -38.31 23.41
CA VAL A 1240 2.77 -39.12 24.00
C VAL A 1240 3.95 -38.22 24.34
N LEU A 1241 4.35 -38.21 25.61
CA LEU A 1241 5.56 -37.53 26.07
C LEU A 1241 6.72 -38.54 26.05
N GLU A 1242 7.77 -38.29 25.27
CA GLU A 1242 8.95 -39.15 25.15
C GLU A 1242 10.16 -38.57 25.92
#